data_AF-A0AA41WE82-F1
#
_entry.id   AF-A0AA41WE82-F1
#
_cell.length_a   1.000
_cell.length_b   1.000
_cell.length_c   1.000
_cell.angle_alpha   90.00
_cell.angle_beta   90.00
_cell.angle_gamma   90.00
#
_symmetry.space_group_name_H-M   'P 1'
#
loop_
_entity.id
_entity.type
_entity.pdbx_description
1 polymer ?
#
loop_
_entity_poly.entity_id
_entity_poly.type
_entity_poly.pdbx_seq_one_letter_code
_entity_poly.pdbx_strand_id
1 'polypeptide(L)'
;MDSKHEQREHWSSISMLPAGRLLRSGLQQARRFREVLLLAAVAGAIWLLLAWPATGGPQEMRFSPDADTYVEERSPDTSFGAEAELLIDGSPRRETYLRFTVTGIQGPVQRATLRVYVTDSTANGPIAYAASNDWDEETLTWSNRPAIKGSPLHDHCTLKAGTWAEFDVTALVTSDGTYTIALIPNSDDGLDVSSREGQHAPELVVVLAESEEPTTPPVEDSEPPDTLIDSGPHALSSSTSASFAFHATEEGSSFHCRLDGGAASPCTSPVEYTGLSAGDHTFEVQATDATGNVDPTPASFTWTVDTSPPSVPTGLTASAAGPTQVDLSWSASSDDHGIAGYQIYRDDELLATVGDQTAYSDTTVTGGSTYSYSVLAWDLAGNLSSASTPVTVTLPVATSPPDTVIDSGPPAFTDSQEASFSFHATEQDSSFQCRLDGGAYSPCSSGQTYTGLAEGEHSFEVRALDADGNADPTPAAHAWIVDRTPPSPPADLSAVVAGPGQIDLTWTAATDSSPIAGYDLYRDGALLASLGDVTSHSDTSVSQGTTYTYEVRARDAAGNLSEPSASATVTMPEPAPPPSSGDPVVIVAAGDIACDPQSDSWNDNAGTDSACRHKYTSDVALAQSPDYVLVLGDTQYEDGALQEYRASYDPTWGRLLDRTYPAVGNHEYRTGGAAGYFAYFGDRATPLEPGCRKDCKGYYAWALDEHWVAIAVNSNCDEVGGCRAGSPQYQFVASVFEANAGKHFLVYMHHPYWSTGKYHNCCKGELGDLYKLFERYGVELTLSGHDHNYQRFAPQTASSVCSAGGIRHFVVGNGGKNLQDTDANKSKEPCDEYLNETSFGVLVLRLFPDRYEWSFVSESGAVLDQGTTPVD
;
A
#
# COMPACT_ATOMS: atom_id res chain seq x y z
N MET A 1 5.13 -44.08 38.29
CA MET A 1 5.54 -44.10 39.72
C MET A 1 6.97 -43.60 39.82
N ASP A 2 7.42 -43.33 41.05
CA ASP A 2 8.81 -43.06 41.47
C ASP A 2 9.41 -41.63 41.40
N SER A 3 10.32 -41.40 42.36
CA SER A 3 11.29 -40.31 42.64
C SER A 3 11.09 -38.88 42.09
N LYS A 4 11.02 -37.88 42.99
CA LYS A 4 11.46 -36.48 42.76
C LYS A 4 12.02 -35.82 44.05
N HIS A 5 13.16 -35.14 43.95
CA HIS A 5 13.62 -34.10 44.89
C HIS A 5 12.74 -32.84 44.69
N GLU A 6 12.19 -32.15 45.71
CA GLU A 6 12.78 -31.46 46.87
C GLU A 6 13.14 -29.99 46.57
N GLN A 7 12.33 -29.06 47.08
CA GLN A 7 12.64 -27.66 47.48
C GLN A 7 11.35 -26.79 47.51
N ARG A 8 10.87 -26.43 48.72
CA ARG A 8 10.36 -25.10 49.11
C ARG A 8 9.73 -25.13 50.51
N GLU A 9 9.89 -24.04 51.25
CA GLU A 9 9.39 -23.87 52.62
C GLU A 9 8.07 -23.09 52.67
N HIS A 10 7.34 -23.29 53.77
CA HIS A 10 6.32 -22.38 54.30
C HIS A 10 6.73 -21.98 55.71
N TRP A 11 6.60 -20.70 56.08
CA TRP A 11 6.08 -20.24 57.38
C TRP A 11 5.71 -18.75 57.28
N SER A 12 4.86 -18.27 58.19
CA SER A 12 4.17 -16.97 58.10
C SER A 12 4.77 -15.86 58.99
N SER A 13 4.26 -14.64 58.77
CA SER A 13 4.27 -13.47 59.67
C SER A 13 5.36 -12.40 59.47
N ILE A 14 4.95 -11.25 58.93
CA ILE A 14 4.96 -9.93 59.60
C ILE A 14 4.24 -8.90 58.72
N SER A 15 3.61 -7.90 59.32
CA SER A 15 2.82 -6.86 58.64
C SER A 15 3.52 -5.49 58.65
N MET A 16 3.42 -4.73 57.55
CA MET A 16 3.05 -3.30 57.53
C MET A 16 3.08 -2.67 56.11
N LEU A 17 1.89 -2.33 55.62
CA LEU A 17 1.55 -1.23 54.67
C LEU A 17 2.11 -1.26 53.21
N PRO A 18 1.43 -0.60 52.23
CA PRO A 18 1.49 -1.06 50.84
C PRO A 18 1.75 -0.01 49.74
N ALA A 19 2.07 -0.54 48.55
CA ALA A 19 1.69 -0.09 47.20
C ALA A 19 2.02 1.33 46.68
N GLY A 20 2.84 1.36 45.62
CA GLY A 20 2.71 2.25 44.46
C GLY A 20 3.14 1.45 43.23
N ARG A 21 2.32 1.39 42.17
CA ARG A 21 2.51 0.42 41.05
C ARG A 21 2.56 1.11 39.69
N LEU A 22 3.46 0.61 38.83
CA LEU A 22 3.50 0.88 37.39
C LEU A 22 2.29 0.25 36.67
N LEU A 23 1.97 0.74 35.45
CA LEU A 23 2.14 -0.02 34.19
C LEU A 23 1.68 0.75 32.94
N ARG A 24 2.51 0.69 31.87
CA ARG A 24 2.14 0.77 30.43
C ARG A 24 1.54 2.10 29.89
N SER A 25 1.36 2.30 28.58
CA SER A 25 2.33 2.24 27.44
C SER A 25 1.61 2.69 26.15
N GLY A 26 2.18 3.59 25.35
CA GLY A 26 1.59 4.01 24.06
C GLY A 26 2.49 4.90 23.22
N LEU A 27 2.24 4.97 21.91
CA LEU A 27 2.94 5.82 20.94
C LEU A 27 2.05 6.97 20.50
N GLN A 28 2.61 8.15 20.21
CA GLN A 28 2.58 8.74 18.85
C GLN A 28 3.46 10.00 18.73
N GLN A 29 3.48 10.60 17.54
CA GLN A 29 4.34 11.70 17.12
C GLN A 29 3.70 13.07 17.38
N ALA A 30 4.51 14.12 17.64
CA ALA A 30 4.54 15.32 16.78
C ALA A 30 5.54 16.42 17.25
N ARG A 31 6.19 17.04 16.25
CA ARG A 31 6.70 18.42 16.15
C ARG A 31 7.18 19.16 17.42
N ARG A 32 8.50 19.36 17.48
CA ARG A 32 9.20 20.33 18.36
C ARG A 32 8.81 21.78 18.04
N PHE A 33 8.82 22.65 19.04
CA PHE A 33 9.11 24.08 18.90
C PHE A 33 10.07 24.57 20.01
N ARG A 34 10.89 25.56 19.66
CA ARG A 34 11.60 26.63 20.42
C ARG A 34 11.57 26.59 21.98
N GLU A 35 12.61 26.95 22.73
CA GLU A 35 13.83 27.76 22.42
C GLU A 35 14.89 27.71 23.56
N VAL A 36 16.03 28.43 23.41
CA VAL A 36 16.83 29.07 24.52
C VAL A 36 17.62 28.11 25.47
N LEU A 37 18.90 28.31 25.87
CA LEU A 37 19.90 29.39 25.68
C LEU A 37 21.36 28.92 26.02
N LEU A 38 22.38 29.69 25.59
CA LEU A 38 23.80 29.75 26.07
C LEU A 38 24.72 28.52 25.76
N LEU A 39 26.04 28.65 25.48
CA LEU A 39 26.94 29.83 25.47
C LEU A 39 28.17 29.66 24.55
N ALA A 40 28.75 30.80 24.14
CA ALA A 40 30.13 31.07 23.67
C ALA A 40 30.51 30.71 22.20
N ALA A 41 31.29 31.53 21.48
CA ALA A 41 31.59 32.97 21.64
C ALA A 41 32.19 33.58 20.35
N VAL A 42 31.70 34.77 19.97
CA VAL A 42 32.33 35.87 19.17
C VAL A 42 33.17 35.50 17.92
N ALA A 43 32.75 36.01 16.75
CA ALA A 43 33.48 35.95 15.48
C ALA A 43 34.19 37.28 15.13
N GLY A 44 35.10 37.26 14.13
CA GLY A 44 35.46 38.45 13.36
C GLY A 44 36.90 38.57 12.83
N ALA A 45 37.12 38.19 11.56
CA ALA A 45 38.04 38.83 10.59
C ALA A 45 38.01 38.08 9.24
N ILE A 46 38.31 38.77 8.12
CA ILE A 46 38.26 38.22 6.75
C ILE A 46 39.64 38.43 6.09
N TRP A 47 40.18 37.41 5.39
CA TRP A 47 40.70 37.46 4.00
C TRP A 47 41.70 36.33 3.64
N LEU A 48 41.78 36.09 2.32
CA LEU A 48 42.73 35.27 1.54
C LEU A 48 42.64 33.71 1.60
N LEU A 49 42.21 33.17 0.46
CA LEU A 49 42.89 32.13 -0.32
C LEU A 49 43.52 30.93 0.42
N LEU A 50 42.78 29.82 0.48
CA LEU A 50 43.29 28.53 0.04
C LEU A 50 42.12 27.70 -0.51
N ALA A 51 42.04 27.58 -1.84
CA ALA A 51 41.04 26.72 -2.47
C ALA A 51 41.42 25.25 -2.26
N TRP A 52 40.52 24.48 -1.66
CA TRP A 52 40.46 23.05 -1.92
C TRP A 52 39.58 22.84 -3.17
N PRO A 53 40.00 22.03 -4.15
CA PRO A 53 39.06 21.57 -5.15
C PRO A 53 38.03 20.68 -4.44
N ALA A 54 36.76 21.06 -4.51
CA ALA A 54 35.72 20.05 -4.35
C ALA A 54 35.89 19.09 -5.53
N THR A 55 36.26 17.84 -5.25
CA THR A 55 36.30 16.80 -6.29
C THR A 55 34.88 16.61 -6.79
N GLY A 56 34.65 16.89 -8.09
CA GLY A 56 33.37 16.64 -8.72
C GLY A 56 32.91 15.21 -8.46
N GLY A 57 31.68 15.06 -7.99
CA GLY A 57 30.99 13.78 -8.16
C GLY A 57 30.72 13.55 -9.65
N PRO A 58 30.57 12.31 -10.10
CA PRO A 58 30.15 12.06 -11.48
C PRO A 58 28.83 12.79 -11.73
N GLN A 59 28.75 13.56 -12.81
CA GLN A 59 27.63 14.47 -13.07
C GLN A 59 26.41 13.65 -13.48
N GLU A 60 25.47 13.46 -12.56
CA GLU A 60 24.16 12.89 -12.85
C GLU A 60 23.25 13.95 -13.48
N MET A 61 22.64 13.60 -14.61
CA MET A 61 21.65 14.38 -15.33
C MET A 61 20.37 13.55 -15.45
N ARG A 62 19.22 14.22 -15.40
CA ARG A 62 17.90 13.60 -15.48
C ARG A 62 17.09 14.27 -16.57
N PHE A 63 16.56 13.48 -17.48
CA PHE A 63 15.71 13.93 -18.57
C PHE A 63 14.32 13.32 -18.39
N SER A 64 13.30 14.18 -18.40
CA SER A 64 11.92 13.77 -18.70
C SER A 64 11.80 13.49 -20.21
N PRO A 65 10.83 12.68 -20.65
CA PRO A 65 10.54 12.54 -22.08
C PRO A 65 9.98 13.86 -22.65
N ASP A 66 10.39 14.22 -23.88
CA ASP A 66 9.71 15.27 -24.66
C ASP A 66 8.55 14.71 -25.47
N ALA A 67 8.44 13.37 -25.55
CA ALA A 67 7.24 12.68 -26.00
C ALA A 67 7.17 11.26 -25.43
N ASP A 68 6.01 10.84 -24.94
CA ASP A 68 5.71 9.47 -24.57
C ASP A 68 4.27 9.07 -24.89
N THR A 69 4.10 7.85 -25.39
CA THR A 69 2.80 7.34 -25.82
C THR A 69 2.83 5.82 -25.94
N TYR A 70 1.67 5.21 -26.06
CA TYR A 70 1.53 3.82 -26.51
C TYR A 70 0.67 3.75 -27.78
N VAL A 71 0.80 2.67 -28.52
CA VAL A 71 0.00 2.40 -29.72
C VAL A 71 -0.64 1.03 -29.65
N GLU A 72 -1.92 0.92 -30.00
CA GLU A 72 -2.74 -0.29 -29.82
C GLU A 72 -3.22 -0.86 -31.17
N GLU A 73 -3.05 -2.17 -31.38
CA GLU A 73 -3.48 -2.87 -32.59
C GLU A 73 -4.99 -2.81 -32.87
N ARG A 74 -5.83 -2.80 -31.82
CA ARG A 74 -7.30 -2.70 -31.95
C ARG A 74 -7.79 -1.29 -32.28
N SER A 75 -6.97 -0.27 -32.04
CA SER A 75 -7.29 1.15 -32.26
C SER A 75 -6.27 1.83 -33.20
N PRO A 76 -6.09 1.33 -34.44
CA PRO A 76 -4.85 1.55 -35.20
C PRO A 76 -4.68 2.94 -35.82
N ASP A 77 -5.72 3.76 -35.76
CA ASP A 77 -5.76 5.16 -36.22
C ASP A 77 -5.89 6.16 -35.06
N THR A 78 -5.81 5.70 -33.81
CA THR A 78 -5.89 6.51 -32.59
C THR A 78 -4.47 6.83 -32.07
N SER A 79 -4.27 8.06 -31.59
CA SER A 79 -3.14 8.44 -30.74
C SER A 79 -3.55 8.49 -29.28
N PHE A 80 -2.63 8.12 -28.41
CA PHE A 80 -2.78 8.11 -26.95
C PHE A 80 -1.73 9.00 -26.25
N GLY A 81 -1.07 9.91 -26.98
CA GLY A 81 -0.02 10.83 -26.46
C GLY A 81 -0.53 11.96 -25.54
N ALA A 82 -1.59 11.71 -24.80
CA ALA A 82 -2.15 12.58 -23.76
C ALA A 82 -2.78 11.79 -22.60
N GLU A 83 -2.64 10.45 -22.60
CA GLU A 83 -3.10 9.59 -21.51
C GLU A 83 -2.12 9.63 -20.33
N ALA A 84 -2.63 9.47 -19.11
CA ALA A 84 -1.82 9.51 -17.88
C ALA A 84 -1.00 8.23 -17.63
N GLU A 85 -1.21 7.20 -18.45
CA GLU A 85 -0.59 5.87 -18.33
C GLU A 85 -0.21 5.34 -19.72
N LEU A 86 0.89 4.61 -19.78
CA LEU A 86 1.45 3.97 -20.97
C LEU A 86 1.27 2.45 -20.83
N LEU A 87 0.61 1.83 -21.80
CA LEU A 87 0.20 0.42 -21.73
C LEU A 87 1.13 -0.46 -22.59
N ILE A 88 1.54 -1.62 -22.07
CA ILE A 88 2.37 -2.62 -22.75
C ILE A 88 1.71 -4.00 -22.59
N ASP A 89 1.26 -4.61 -23.69
CA ASP A 89 0.33 -5.76 -23.67
C ASP A 89 0.49 -6.59 -24.94
N GLY A 90 0.29 -7.90 -24.88
CA GLY A 90 0.26 -8.79 -26.04
C GLY A 90 -1.10 -8.84 -26.74
N SER A 91 -2.22 -8.66 -26.04
CA SER A 91 -3.57 -8.97 -26.55
C SER A 91 -4.71 -8.07 -25.99
N PRO A 92 -4.87 -6.84 -26.51
CA PRO A 92 -4.38 -6.37 -27.80
C PRO A 92 -2.93 -5.98 -27.74
N ARG A 93 -2.21 -6.17 -28.85
CA ARG A 93 -0.81 -5.78 -28.89
C ARG A 93 -0.68 -4.27 -28.70
N ARG A 94 -0.04 -3.87 -27.60
CA ARG A 94 0.27 -2.49 -27.22
C ARG A 94 1.77 -2.32 -27.05
N GLU A 95 2.32 -1.29 -27.67
CA GLU A 95 3.74 -1.00 -27.68
C GLU A 95 3.96 0.45 -27.19
N THR A 96 4.76 0.63 -26.13
CA THR A 96 5.05 1.95 -25.55
C THR A 96 6.34 2.52 -26.13
N TYR A 97 6.34 3.82 -26.45
CA TYR A 97 7.45 4.57 -27.03
C TYR A 97 7.72 5.82 -26.18
N LEU A 98 8.95 5.96 -25.68
CA LEU A 98 9.43 7.06 -24.84
C LEU A 98 10.59 7.76 -25.56
N ARG A 99 10.51 9.07 -25.77
CA ARG A 99 11.54 9.86 -26.48
C ARG A 99 12.12 10.96 -25.60
N PHE A 100 13.45 10.97 -25.49
CA PHE A 100 14.21 11.91 -24.68
C PHE A 100 15.19 12.71 -25.55
N THR A 101 15.19 14.03 -25.45
CA THR A 101 16.15 14.94 -26.09
C THR A 101 17.26 15.25 -25.10
N VAL A 102 18.24 14.35 -25.11
CA VAL A 102 19.40 14.40 -24.22
C VAL A 102 20.33 15.52 -24.69
N THR A 103 20.57 16.48 -23.81
CA THR A 103 21.38 17.69 -24.05
C THR A 103 22.28 17.99 -22.86
N GLY A 104 23.48 18.54 -23.12
CA GLY A 104 24.46 18.85 -22.07
C GLY A 104 25.47 17.74 -21.76
N ILE A 105 25.58 16.71 -22.61
CA ILE A 105 26.61 15.66 -22.53
C ILE A 105 27.98 16.22 -22.90
N GLN A 106 28.61 16.82 -21.90
CA GLN A 106 29.95 17.41 -21.94
C GLN A 106 31.06 16.41 -21.55
N GLY A 107 30.88 15.13 -21.88
CA GLY A 107 31.85 14.08 -21.61
C GLY A 107 31.35 12.68 -21.98
N PRO A 108 32.18 11.63 -21.85
CA PRO A 108 31.72 10.25 -22.04
C PRO A 108 30.65 9.87 -21.00
N VAL A 109 29.58 9.23 -21.47
CA VAL A 109 28.56 8.61 -20.60
C VAL A 109 29.14 7.40 -19.87
N GLN A 110 28.97 7.36 -18.56
CA GLN A 110 29.35 6.24 -17.69
C GLN A 110 28.21 5.22 -17.53
N ARG A 111 26.95 5.69 -17.45
CA ARG A 111 25.72 4.90 -17.35
C ARG A 111 24.56 5.70 -17.91
N ALA A 112 23.62 5.04 -18.56
CA ALA A 112 22.27 5.56 -18.80
C ALA A 112 21.21 4.52 -18.37
N THR A 113 20.22 4.95 -17.61
CA THR A 113 19.17 4.07 -17.07
C THR A 113 17.81 4.74 -17.24
N LEU A 114 16.90 4.06 -17.94
CA LEU A 114 15.50 4.44 -18.00
C LEU A 114 14.81 3.95 -16.72
N ARG A 115 14.01 4.82 -16.11
CA ARG A 115 13.20 4.55 -14.93
C ARG A 115 11.74 4.84 -15.28
N VAL A 116 10.87 3.85 -15.09
CA VAL A 116 9.41 4.00 -15.26
C VAL A 116 8.71 3.57 -13.98
N TYR A 117 7.61 4.24 -13.62
CA TYR A 117 6.86 3.90 -12.42
C TYR A 117 5.69 2.98 -12.77
N VAL A 118 5.72 1.77 -12.20
CA VAL A 118 4.79 0.68 -12.48
C VAL A 118 3.47 0.95 -11.78
N THR A 119 2.37 1.07 -12.54
CA THR A 119 1.02 1.32 -12.00
C THR A 119 0.20 0.04 -11.91
N ASP A 120 0.31 -0.89 -12.87
CA ASP A 120 -0.15 -2.29 -12.70
C ASP A 120 1.00 -3.31 -12.87
N SER A 121 0.86 -4.49 -12.28
CA SER A 121 1.90 -5.52 -12.19
C SER A 121 1.85 -6.49 -13.36
N THR A 122 3.02 -6.99 -13.79
CA THR A 122 3.12 -8.12 -14.73
C THR A 122 4.02 -9.22 -14.18
N ALA A 123 3.62 -10.47 -14.36
CA ALA A 123 4.46 -11.63 -14.10
C ALA A 123 5.44 -11.93 -15.25
N ASN A 124 5.36 -11.18 -16.37
CA ASN A 124 6.21 -11.30 -17.56
C ASN A 124 6.56 -9.90 -18.11
N GLY A 125 7.62 -9.29 -17.55
CA GLY A 125 8.03 -7.91 -17.86
C GLY A 125 8.48 -7.69 -19.32
N PRO A 126 8.36 -6.46 -19.85
CA PRO A 126 8.63 -6.16 -21.25
C PRO A 126 10.13 -6.08 -21.56
N ILE A 127 10.43 -6.19 -22.85
CA ILE A 127 11.80 -6.06 -23.38
C ILE A 127 12.01 -4.63 -23.89
N ALA A 128 13.09 -3.99 -23.46
CA ALA A 128 13.47 -2.65 -23.91
C ALA A 128 14.33 -2.69 -25.18
N TYR A 129 14.01 -1.83 -26.14
CA TYR A 129 14.74 -1.67 -27.41
C TYR A 129 14.95 -0.20 -27.77
N ALA A 130 15.83 0.07 -28.74
CA ALA A 130 15.89 1.36 -29.43
C ALA A 130 14.91 1.40 -30.62
N ALA A 131 14.42 2.59 -30.99
CA ALA A 131 13.52 2.77 -32.14
C ALA A 131 13.94 3.95 -33.04
N SER A 132 13.02 4.51 -33.84
CA SER A 132 13.25 5.78 -34.56
C SER A 132 12.75 6.99 -33.81
N ASN A 133 13.39 8.13 -34.04
CA ASN A 133 13.07 9.42 -33.42
C ASN A 133 12.00 10.19 -34.19
N ASP A 134 11.78 9.77 -35.44
CA ASP A 134 10.97 10.38 -36.50
C ASP A 134 9.47 10.10 -36.28
N TRP A 135 8.97 10.50 -35.12
CA TRP A 135 7.56 10.44 -34.74
C TRP A 135 7.11 11.73 -34.05
N ASP A 136 5.83 11.80 -33.71
CA ASP A 136 5.17 12.93 -33.11
C ASP A 136 4.10 12.43 -32.14
N GLU A 137 3.98 13.07 -30.99
CA GLU A 137 3.21 12.57 -29.84
C GLU A 137 1.69 12.64 -30.08
N GLU A 138 1.21 13.78 -30.57
CA GLU A 138 -0.20 14.01 -30.87
C GLU A 138 -0.69 13.11 -32.02
N THR A 139 0.22 12.64 -32.90
CA THR A 139 -0.15 11.94 -34.14
C THR A 139 0.41 10.52 -34.30
N LEU A 140 1.03 9.92 -33.27
CA LEU A 140 1.46 8.52 -33.33
C LEU A 140 0.25 7.57 -33.28
N THR A 141 0.22 6.59 -34.17
CA THR A 141 -0.78 5.50 -34.18
C THR A 141 -0.10 4.17 -34.51
N TRP A 142 -0.81 3.06 -34.34
CA TRP A 142 -0.31 1.73 -34.71
C TRP A 142 0.25 1.66 -36.13
N SER A 143 -0.37 2.40 -37.05
CA SER A 143 -0.09 2.41 -38.49
C SER A 143 1.16 3.20 -38.90
N ASN A 144 1.64 4.14 -38.06
CA ASN A 144 2.82 4.96 -38.34
C ASN A 144 3.98 4.80 -37.32
N ARG A 145 3.83 3.90 -36.35
CA ARG A 145 4.76 3.72 -35.22
C ARG A 145 6.22 3.44 -35.60
N PRO A 146 7.21 3.84 -34.77
CA PRO A 146 8.63 3.71 -35.10
C PRO A 146 9.10 2.26 -35.19
N ALA A 147 9.87 1.93 -36.23
CA ALA A 147 10.50 0.62 -36.34
C ALA A 147 11.59 0.41 -35.27
N ILE A 148 11.57 -0.77 -34.66
CA ILE A 148 12.53 -1.23 -33.65
C ILE A 148 13.91 -1.49 -34.27
N LYS A 149 14.98 -1.20 -33.53
CA LYS A 149 16.38 -1.23 -33.99
C LYS A 149 17.28 -1.99 -33.02
N GLY A 150 18.13 -2.84 -33.57
CA GLY A 150 19.18 -3.55 -32.82
C GLY A 150 18.70 -4.80 -32.09
N SER A 151 19.47 -5.20 -31.09
CA SER A 151 19.15 -6.28 -30.15
C SER A 151 18.43 -5.71 -28.91
N PRO A 152 17.82 -6.56 -28.05
CA PRO A 152 17.36 -6.14 -26.73
C PRO A 152 18.41 -5.35 -25.95
N LEU A 153 18.00 -4.29 -25.28
CA LEU A 153 18.81 -3.50 -24.34
C LEU A 153 18.74 -4.12 -22.94
N HIS A 154 17.53 -4.48 -22.51
CA HIS A 154 17.24 -5.09 -21.20
C HIS A 154 15.97 -5.93 -21.29
N ASP A 155 15.85 -6.93 -20.43
CA ASP A 155 14.74 -7.89 -20.34
C ASP A 155 14.40 -8.10 -18.85
N HIS A 156 13.13 -8.18 -18.48
CA HIS A 156 12.65 -8.23 -17.10
C HIS A 156 11.64 -9.36 -16.92
N CYS A 157 11.83 -10.23 -15.92
CA CYS A 157 10.89 -11.32 -15.69
C CYS A 157 9.61 -10.85 -14.99
N THR A 158 9.67 -10.06 -13.91
CA THR A 158 8.48 -9.70 -13.12
C THR A 158 8.58 -8.27 -12.59
N LEU A 159 7.52 -7.48 -12.76
CA LEU A 159 7.43 -6.08 -12.30
C LEU A 159 6.18 -5.89 -11.42
N LYS A 160 6.28 -5.04 -10.39
CA LYS A 160 5.26 -4.90 -9.34
C LYS A 160 4.75 -3.47 -9.24
N ALA A 161 3.43 -3.30 -9.20
CA ALA A 161 2.75 -2.03 -9.00
C ALA A 161 3.27 -1.27 -7.77
N GLY A 162 3.35 0.05 -7.89
CA GLY A 162 3.87 0.94 -6.85
C GLY A 162 5.40 0.95 -6.73
N THR A 163 6.12 0.52 -7.76
CA THR A 163 7.60 0.50 -7.77
C THR A 163 8.19 1.16 -9.02
N TRP A 164 9.45 1.60 -8.92
CA TRP A 164 10.23 2.05 -10.08
C TRP A 164 10.92 0.84 -10.72
N ALA A 165 10.57 0.53 -11.96
CA ALA A 165 11.31 -0.40 -12.80
C ALA A 165 12.49 0.34 -13.46
N GLU A 166 13.68 -0.26 -13.44
CA GLU A 166 14.90 0.31 -14.04
C GLU A 166 15.43 -0.57 -15.17
N PHE A 167 15.67 0.03 -16.34
CA PHE A 167 16.16 -0.63 -17.55
C PHE A 167 17.53 -0.04 -17.91
N ASP A 168 18.56 -0.88 -18.07
CA ASP A 168 19.86 -0.42 -18.56
C ASP A 168 19.79 -0.09 -20.06
N VAL A 169 20.06 1.17 -20.39
CA VAL A 169 20.07 1.69 -21.77
C VAL A 169 21.40 2.38 -22.10
N THR A 170 22.45 2.09 -21.34
CA THR A 170 23.82 2.63 -21.52
C THR A 170 24.39 2.35 -22.90
N ALA A 171 23.95 1.27 -23.57
CA ALA A 171 24.35 0.94 -24.95
C ALA A 171 23.71 1.85 -26.02
N LEU A 172 22.67 2.62 -25.68
CA LEU A 172 21.96 3.53 -26.58
C LEU A 172 22.43 4.99 -26.39
N VAL A 173 22.37 5.49 -25.16
CA VAL A 173 22.60 6.91 -24.84
C VAL A 173 24.08 7.17 -24.57
N THR A 174 24.74 7.87 -25.48
CA THR A 174 26.21 8.00 -25.49
C THR A 174 26.74 9.40 -25.83
N SER A 175 25.89 10.29 -26.35
CA SER A 175 26.18 11.70 -26.65
C SER A 175 24.89 12.51 -26.56
N ASP A 176 24.97 13.84 -26.75
CA ASP A 176 23.77 14.63 -27.03
C ASP A 176 23.05 14.11 -28.27
N GLY A 177 21.71 14.19 -28.24
CA GLY A 177 20.82 13.71 -29.28
C GLY A 177 19.45 13.28 -28.76
N THR A 178 18.52 13.10 -29.69
CA THR A 178 17.21 12.52 -29.40
C THR A 178 17.31 11.00 -29.40
N TYR A 179 16.63 10.34 -28.45
CA TYR A 179 16.62 8.88 -28.32
C TYR A 179 15.20 8.37 -28.03
N THR A 180 14.63 7.58 -28.94
CA THR A 180 13.43 6.77 -28.64
C THR A 180 13.80 5.40 -28.08
N ILE A 181 13.33 5.11 -26.88
CA ILE A 181 13.29 3.78 -26.27
C ILE A 181 11.88 3.23 -26.44
N ALA A 182 11.77 1.95 -26.81
CA ALA A 182 10.50 1.25 -26.94
C ALA A 182 10.42 0.10 -25.94
N LEU A 183 9.31 -0.02 -25.22
CA LEU A 183 8.99 -1.15 -24.34
C LEU A 183 8.01 -2.06 -25.08
N ILE A 184 8.45 -3.29 -25.35
CA ILE A 184 7.76 -4.23 -26.24
C ILE A 184 7.30 -5.46 -25.43
N PRO A 185 6.03 -5.89 -25.57
CA PRO A 185 5.49 -7.02 -24.86
C PRO A 185 6.14 -8.34 -25.30
N ASN A 186 6.44 -9.21 -24.33
CA ASN A 186 6.78 -10.62 -24.54
C ASN A 186 5.66 -11.58 -24.09
N SER A 187 4.56 -11.04 -23.54
CA SER A 187 3.42 -11.77 -22.97
C SER A 187 2.10 -11.01 -23.18
N ASP A 188 0.98 -11.71 -23.03
CA ASP A 188 -0.39 -11.17 -22.98
C ASP A 188 -0.81 -10.76 -21.53
N ASP A 189 0.18 -10.70 -20.63
CA ASP A 189 0.07 -10.34 -19.22
C ASP A 189 0.52 -8.89 -19.06
N GLY A 190 -0.44 -7.97 -19.19
CA GLY A 190 -0.20 -6.54 -19.41
C GLY A 190 0.59 -5.83 -18.31
N LEU A 191 1.28 -4.75 -18.69
CA LEU A 191 1.98 -3.83 -17.82
C LEU A 191 1.52 -2.41 -18.14
N ASP A 192 1.06 -1.71 -17.11
CA ASP A 192 0.76 -0.29 -17.16
C ASP A 192 1.81 0.49 -16.34
N VAL A 193 2.30 1.61 -16.89
CA VAL A 193 3.26 2.51 -16.23
C VAL A 193 2.79 3.97 -16.35
N SER A 194 3.16 4.83 -15.39
CA SER A 194 2.88 6.27 -15.47
C SER A 194 3.50 6.90 -16.73
N SER A 195 2.72 7.69 -17.47
CA SER A 195 3.25 8.62 -18.47
C SER A 195 3.79 9.90 -17.82
N ARG A 196 4.30 10.81 -18.64
CA ARG A 196 4.65 12.20 -18.31
C ARG A 196 3.46 13.02 -17.79
N GLU A 197 2.24 12.76 -18.26
CA GLU A 197 0.98 13.35 -17.78
C GLU A 197 0.53 12.72 -16.45
N GLY A 198 1.04 11.54 -16.11
CA GLY A 198 0.79 10.83 -14.87
C GLY A 198 1.56 11.39 -13.65
N GLN A 199 1.33 10.80 -12.47
CA GLN A 199 1.91 11.28 -11.21
C GLN A 199 3.43 11.05 -11.09
N HIS A 200 3.98 10.08 -11.83
CA HIS A 200 5.35 9.61 -11.67
C HIS A 200 6.03 9.48 -13.04
N ALA A 201 6.12 10.62 -13.73
CA ALA A 201 6.71 10.77 -15.06
C ALA A 201 8.02 9.98 -15.25
N PRO A 202 8.22 9.28 -16.39
CA PRO A 202 9.45 8.56 -16.70
C PRO A 202 10.72 9.42 -16.61
N GLU A 203 11.82 8.81 -16.16
CA GLU A 203 13.12 9.46 -16.09
C GLU A 203 14.17 8.70 -16.91
N LEU A 204 14.92 9.39 -17.76
CA LEU A 204 16.20 8.90 -18.26
C LEU A 204 17.33 9.53 -17.44
N VAL A 205 18.01 8.70 -16.64
CA VAL A 205 19.12 9.12 -15.77
C VAL A 205 20.45 8.81 -16.45
N VAL A 206 21.25 9.83 -16.75
CA VAL A 206 22.54 9.75 -17.46
C VAL A 206 23.66 10.25 -16.56
N VAL A 207 24.82 9.60 -16.56
CA VAL A 207 25.96 9.95 -15.69
C VAL A 207 27.21 10.27 -16.53
N LEU A 208 27.89 11.40 -16.28
CA LEU A 208 28.97 11.96 -17.13
C LEU A 208 30.33 12.24 -16.45
N ALA A 209 31.30 12.66 -17.28
CA ALA A 209 32.43 13.56 -16.96
C ALA A 209 32.25 14.99 -17.61
N GLU A 210 33.19 15.94 -17.40
CA GLU A 210 32.89 17.41 -17.18
C GLU A 210 33.29 18.47 -18.31
N SER A 211 32.53 19.61 -18.46
CA SER A 211 32.80 21.02 -19.05
C SER A 211 32.68 21.35 -20.59
N GLU A 212 32.35 22.57 -21.16
CA GLU A 212 31.82 23.95 -20.80
C GLU A 212 31.40 24.80 -22.10
N GLU A 213 30.46 25.81 -22.10
CA GLU A 213 30.18 26.77 -23.27
C GLU A 213 29.32 28.07 -22.98
N PRO A 214 29.51 29.23 -23.71
CA PRO A 214 28.47 30.31 -23.92
C PRO A 214 28.48 31.19 -25.26
N THR A 215 27.38 31.92 -25.62
CA THR A 215 27.17 32.70 -26.92
C THR A 215 26.34 34.06 -26.90
N THR A 216 26.02 34.77 -28.06
CA THR A 216 25.47 36.21 -28.17
C THR A 216 24.65 36.68 -29.49
N PRO A 217 23.94 37.87 -29.58
CA PRO A 217 22.79 38.25 -30.52
C PRO A 217 22.75 39.63 -31.39
N PRO A 218 21.61 40.09 -32.08
CA PRO A 218 21.47 41.25 -33.06
C PRO A 218 20.41 42.46 -32.85
N VAL A 219 19.72 43.08 -33.89
CA VAL A 219 19.38 44.57 -34.16
C VAL A 219 18.17 44.83 -35.19
N GLU A 220 17.37 45.93 -35.54
CA GLU A 220 16.98 47.42 -35.29
C GLU A 220 15.60 47.88 -36.04
N ASP A 221 14.97 49.11 -35.88
CA ASP A 221 13.62 49.60 -36.47
C ASP A 221 13.31 51.17 -36.65
N SER A 222 12.10 51.67 -37.10
CA SER A 222 11.63 53.12 -37.16
C SER A 222 10.10 53.52 -37.38
N GLU A 223 9.35 54.11 -36.40
CA GLU A 223 8.04 54.86 -36.57
C GLU A 223 8.01 56.20 -35.72
N PRO A 224 6.88 56.96 -35.56
CA PRO A 224 6.68 57.90 -34.43
C PRO A 224 5.87 57.36 -33.22
N PRO A 225 6.24 57.71 -31.96
CA PRO A 225 5.64 57.13 -30.76
C PRO A 225 4.45 57.92 -30.18
N ASP A 226 3.49 57.19 -29.59
CA ASP A 226 2.48 57.72 -28.65
C ASP A 226 3.00 57.62 -27.19
N THR A 227 2.69 58.60 -26.32
CA THR A 227 3.01 58.56 -24.88
C THR A 227 1.81 58.12 -24.03
N LEU A 228 2.03 57.24 -23.05
CA LEU A 228 1.01 56.83 -22.08
C LEU A 228 1.51 56.99 -20.64
N ILE A 229 0.62 57.38 -19.71
CA ILE A 229 0.91 57.41 -18.26
C ILE A 229 0.34 56.13 -17.64
N ASP A 230 1.22 55.33 -17.05
CA ASP A 230 0.91 54.03 -16.44
C ASP A 230 0.45 54.16 -14.99
N SER A 231 0.99 55.15 -14.27
CA SER A 231 0.59 55.43 -12.89
C SER A 231 0.89 56.88 -12.49
N GLY A 232 0.17 57.33 -11.46
CA GLY A 232 0.31 58.64 -10.82
C GLY A 232 -0.21 58.58 -9.38
N PRO A 233 -0.19 59.71 -8.65
CA PRO A 233 -0.77 59.78 -7.31
C PRO A 233 -2.30 59.59 -7.33
N HIS A 234 -2.90 59.30 -6.17
CA HIS A 234 -4.34 59.35 -6.02
C HIS A 234 -4.87 60.76 -6.34
N ALA A 235 -6.06 60.84 -6.94
CA ALA A 235 -6.67 62.10 -7.40
C ALA A 235 -6.89 63.13 -6.27
N LEU A 236 -6.98 62.66 -5.02
CA LEU A 236 -6.79 63.43 -3.80
C LEU A 236 -5.71 62.70 -2.97
N SER A 237 -4.73 63.42 -2.42
CA SER A 237 -3.61 62.79 -1.71
C SER A 237 -2.96 63.71 -0.66
N SER A 238 -2.61 63.14 0.49
CA SER A 238 -1.82 63.78 1.55
C SER A 238 -0.31 63.85 1.27
N SER A 239 0.15 63.23 0.18
CA SER A 239 1.55 63.25 -0.21
C SER A 239 1.93 64.57 -0.90
N THR A 240 2.82 65.36 -0.29
CA THR A 240 3.53 66.48 -0.95
C THR A 240 4.59 66.02 -1.95
N SER A 241 4.42 64.83 -2.52
CA SER A 241 5.26 64.22 -3.53
C SER A 241 4.44 63.34 -4.47
N ALA A 242 4.80 63.32 -5.75
CA ALA A 242 4.12 62.53 -6.78
C ALA A 242 5.16 61.83 -7.65
N SER A 243 4.93 60.54 -7.92
CA SER A 243 5.71 59.75 -8.87
C SER A 243 4.82 59.39 -10.05
N PHE A 244 5.37 59.48 -11.26
CA PHE A 244 4.69 59.12 -12.50
C PHE A 244 5.54 58.12 -13.27
N ALA A 245 5.01 56.92 -13.50
CA ALA A 245 5.51 56.03 -14.55
C ALA A 245 4.71 56.26 -15.82
N PHE A 246 5.43 56.25 -16.94
CA PHE A 246 4.93 56.44 -18.30
C PHE A 246 5.80 55.65 -19.28
N HIS A 247 5.30 55.40 -20.48
CA HIS A 247 6.07 54.78 -21.57
C HIS A 247 5.72 55.40 -22.92
N ALA A 248 6.47 54.98 -23.93
CA ALA A 248 6.23 55.25 -25.34
C ALA A 248 5.93 53.91 -26.05
N THR A 249 5.22 53.96 -27.18
CA THR A 249 4.98 52.77 -28.01
C THR A 249 6.23 52.19 -28.69
N GLU A 250 7.35 52.93 -28.70
CA GLU A 250 8.62 52.51 -29.31
C GLU A 250 9.77 52.43 -28.29
N GLU A 251 10.59 51.39 -28.41
CA GLU A 251 11.76 51.19 -27.56
C GLU A 251 12.88 52.18 -27.91
N GLY A 252 13.51 52.77 -26.90
CA GLY A 252 14.57 53.77 -27.07
C GLY A 252 14.07 55.22 -27.20
N SER A 253 12.76 55.48 -27.14
CA SER A 253 12.22 56.85 -27.07
C SER A 253 12.71 57.62 -25.82
N SER A 254 12.86 58.92 -26.01
CA SER A 254 13.19 59.92 -24.99
C SER A 254 11.96 60.76 -24.61
N PHE A 255 11.91 61.31 -23.40
CA PHE A 255 10.71 61.99 -22.88
C PHE A 255 10.99 63.41 -22.40
N HIS A 256 10.00 64.29 -22.53
CA HIS A 256 9.96 65.61 -21.92
C HIS A 256 8.73 65.75 -21.03
N CYS A 257 8.95 66.15 -19.78
CA CYS A 257 7.93 66.31 -18.75
C CYS A 257 7.75 67.78 -18.37
N ARG A 258 6.52 68.17 -18.00
CA ARG A 258 6.21 69.43 -17.32
C ARG A 258 5.22 69.22 -16.17
N LEU A 259 5.28 70.13 -15.19
CA LEU A 259 4.40 70.21 -14.03
C LEU A 259 3.80 71.62 -13.97
N ASP A 260 2.50 71.72 -13.67
CA ASP A 260 1.74 72.94 -13.42
C ASP A 260 1.87 74.03 -14.51
N GLY A 261 1.92 73.61 -15.77
CA GLY A 261 2.12 74.50 -16.93
C GLY A 261 3.53 75.10 -17.02
N GLY A 262 4.49 74.56 -16.27
CA GLY A 262 5.90 74.92 -16.32
C GLY A 262 6.59 74.57 -17.65
N ALA A 263 7.86 74.96 -17.76
CA ALA A 263 8.66 74.64 -18.94
C ALA A 263 8.94 73.13 -19.04
N ALA A 264 8.74 72.55 -20.22
CA ALA A 264 9.06 71.14 -20.46
C ALA A 264 10.57 70.90 -20.37
N SER A 265 10.95 69.82 -19.68
CA SER A 265 12.34 69.42 -19.44
C SER A 265 12.53 67.93 -19.69
N PRO A 266 13.71 67.47 -20.16
CA PRO A 266 13.98 66.05 -20.36
C PRO A 266 13.77 65.25 -19.07
N CYS A 267 13.11 64.10 -19.18
CA CYS A 267 12.82 63.21 -18.07
C CYS A 267 12.98 61.73 -18.47
N THR A 268 12.99 60.87 -17.47
CA THR A 268 12.96 59.40 -17.58
C THR A 268 11.78 58.87 -16.79
N SER A 269 11.26 57.71 -17.17
CA SER A 269 10.24 57.00 -16.40
C SER A 269 10.90 56.11 -15.34
N PRO A 270 10.41 56.07 -14.08
CA PRO A 270 9.46 57.02 -13.50
C PRO A 270 10.13 58.38 -13.20
N VAL A 271 9.33 59.45 -13.16
CA VAL A 271 9.76 60.79 -12.71
C VAL A 271 9.12 61.12 -11.36
N GLU A 272 9.90 61.71 -10.45
CA GLU A 272 9.44 62.11 -9.11
C GLU A 272 9.45 63.63 -8.94
N TYR A 273 8.38 64.15 -8.34
CA TYR A 273 8.28 65.52 -7.85
C TYR A 273 8.11 65.52 -6.33
N THR A 274 8.77 66.45 -5.64
CA THR A 274 8.76 66.56 -4.17
C THR A 274 8.64 68.02 -3.74
N GLY A 275 8.06 68.26 -2.56
CA GLY A 275 7.82 69.62 -2.06
C GLY A 275 6.63 70.33 -2.72
N LEU A 276 5.65 69.55 -3.19
CA LEU A 276 4.39 70.06 -3.72
C LEU A 276 3.62 70.83 -2.64
N SER A 277 2.95 71.91 -3.04
CA SER A 277 2.03 72.66 -2.19
C SER A 277 0.70 71.91 -2.00
N ALA A 278 -0.11 72.28 -1.01
CA ALA A 278 -1.52 71.92 -1.02
C ALA A 278 -2.26 72.69 -2.15
N GLY A 279 -3.19 72.03 -2.83
CA GLY A 279 -3.92 72.53 -4.00
C GLY A 279 -3.86 71.59 -5.21
N ASP A 280 -4.44 72.04 -6.32
CA ASP A 280 -4.51 71.28 -7.58
C ASP A 280 -3.19 71.34 -8.36
N HIS A 281 -2.76 70.18 -8.86
CA HIS A 281 -1.55 69.98 -9.65
C HIS A 281 -1.85 69.30 -11.00
N THR A 282 -1.01 69.54 -12.00
CA THR A 282 -1.15 68.99 -13.37
C THR A 282 0.20 68.54 -13.92
N PHE A 283 0.34 67.25 -14.23
CA PHE A 283 1.51 66.66 -14.89
C PHE A 283 1.20 66.44 -16.37
N GLU A 284 2.18 66.67 -17.24
CA GLU A 284 2.09 66.39 -18.68
C GLU A 284 3.43 65.85 -19.22
N VAL A 285 3.39 64.86 -20.10
CA VAL A 285 4.59 64.18 -20.66
C VAL A 285 4.45 63.86 -22.15
N GLN A 286 5.56 63.92 -22.88
CA GLN A 286 5.64 63.79 -24.34
C GLN A 286 6.89 63.01 -24.77
N ALA A 287 6.73 62.02 -25.64
CA ALA A 287 7.80 61.16 -26.17
C ALA A 287 8.43 61.68 -27.47
N THR A 288 9.62 61.15 -27.81
CA THR A 288 10.36 61.40 -29.04
C THR A 288 11.28 60.21 -29.35
N ASP A 289 11.15 59.54 -30.50
CA ASP A 289 11.92 58.33 -30.84
C ASP A 289 13.41 58.59 -31.19
N ALA A 290 14.15 57.51 -31.43
CA ALA A 290 15.58 57.54 -31.73
C ALA A 290 15.94 58.15 -33.10
N THR A 291 15.00 58.21 -34.04
CA THR A 291 15.13 58.94 -35.33
C THR A 291 14.67 60.40 -35.22
N GLY A 292 13.83 60.72 -34.23
CA GLY A 292 13.54 62.08 -33.77
C GLY A 292 12.14 62.61 -34.12
N ASN A 293 11.17 61.74 -34.39
CA ASN A 293 9.76 62.14 -34.49
C ASN A 293 9.18 62.31 -33.07
N VAL A 294 8.13 63.13 -32.93
CA VAL A 294 7.62 63.59 -31.62
C VAL A 294 6.12 63.31 -31.52
N ASP A 295 5.69 62.78 -30.37
CA ASP A 295 4.27 62.58 -30.04
C ASP A 295 3.47 63.89 -30.21
N PRO A 296 2.43 63.95 -31.07
CA PRO A 296 1.61 65.15 -31.27
C PRO A 296 0.63 65.45 -30.12
N THR A 297 0.45 64.53 -29.18
CA THR A 297 -0.64 64.48 -28.19
C THR A 297 -0.14 64.09 -26.78
N PRO A 298 0.59 64.98 -26.07
CA PRO A 298 1.13 64.72 -24.74
C PRO A 298 0.08 64.19 -23.74
N ALA A 299 0.42 63.11 -23.04
CA ALA A 299 -0.40 62.56 -21.97
C ALA A 299 -0.43 63.51 -20.76
N SER A 300 -1.55 63.55 -20.03
CA SER A 300 -1.77 64.47 -18.90
C SER A 300 -2.50 63.80 -17.73
N PHE A 301 -2.19 64.24 -16.50
CA PHE A 301 -2.79 63.76 -15.26
C PHE A 301 -2.97 64.92 -14.25
N THR A 302 -4.10 64.95 -13.54
CA THR A 302 -4.46 66.01 -12.58
C THR A 302 -4.85 65.43 -11.22
N TRP A 303 -4.37 66.02 -10.13
CA TRP A 303 -4.69 65.60 -8.76
C TRP A 303 -4.64 66.78 -7.79
N THR A 304 -5.28 66.65 -6.64
CA THR A 304 -5.24 67.63 -5.55
C THR A 304 -4.36 67.09 -4.41
N VAL A 305 -3.43 67.90 -3.92
CA VAL A 305 -2.67 67.63 -2.69
C VAL A 305 -3.39 68.31 -1.52
N ASP A 306 -3.74 67.56 -0.48
CA ASP A 306 -4.34 68.10 0.74
C ASP A 306 -3.64 67.60 2.00
N THR A 307 -3.14 68.53 2.81
CA THR A 307 -2.34 68.27 4.01
C THR A 307 -3.07 68.69 5.31
N SER A 308 -4.38 68.90 5.22
CA SER A 308 -5.25 69.28 6.33
C SER A 308 -5.67 68.04 7.11
N PRO A 309 -5.32 67.89 8.40
CA PRO A 309 -5.80 66.75 9.19
C PRO A 309 -7.22 67.00 9.73
N PRO A 310 -8.06 65.96 9.85
CA PRO A 310 -9.40 66.09 10.41
C PRO A 310 -9.43 66.64 11.83
N SER A 311 -10.60 67.15 12.23
CA SER A 311 -10.85 67.45 13.65
C SER A 311 -10.84 66.17 14.51
N VAL A 312 -10.31 66.29 15.72
CA VAL A 312 -10.14 65.17 16.67
C VAL A 312 -11.51 64.62 17.10
N PRO A 313 -11.72 63.28 17.12
CA PRO A 313 -12.95 62.68 17.65
C PRO A 313 -13.19 63.08 19.11
N THR A 314 -14.39 63.58 19.42
CA THR A 314 -14.75 64.05 20.78
C THR A 314 -15.87 63.22 21.41
N GLY A 315 -15.97 63.25 22.74
CA GLY A 315 -17.06 62.56 23.45
C GLY A 315 -17.01 61.04 23.34
N LEU A 316 -15.82 60.44 23.21
CA LEU A 316 -15.64 59.00 23.28
C LEU A 316 -16.17 58.45 24.62
N THR A 317 -16.84 57.30 24.55
CA THR A 317 -17.40 56.56 25.68
C THR A 317 -17.15 55.06 25.48
N ALA A 318 -17.09 54.31 26.58
CA ALA A 318 -16.98 52.85 26.58
C ALA A 318 -17.86 52.26 27.69
N SER A 319 -18.54 51.15 27.41
CA SER A 319 -19.39 50.44 28.37
C SER A 319 -19.32 48.92 28.18
N ALA A 320 -19.14 48.16 29.26
CA ALA A 320 -19.17 46.71 29.22
C ALA A 320 -20.63 46.21 29.10
N ALA A 321 -20.93 45.51 28.00
CA ALA A 321 -22.24 44.88 27.77
C ALA A 321 -22.34 43.48 28.39
N GLY A 322 -21.20 42.88 28.74
CA GLY A 322 -21.09 41.59 29.42
C GLY A 322 -19.64 41.29 29.80
N PRO A 323 -19.32 40.06 30.24
CA PRO A 323 -17.93 39.65 30.53
C PRO A 323 -17.06 39.47 29.28
N THR A 324 -17.63 39.59 28.06
CA THR A 324 -16.92 39.38 26.79
C THR A 324 -17.26 40.43 25.73
N GLN A 325 -17.78 41.60 26.11
CA GLN A 325 -18.10 42.68 25.16
C GLN A 325 -17.98 44.08 25.79
N VAL A 326 -17.35 44.99 25.05
CA VAL A 326 -17.34 46.44 25.28
C VAL A 326 -17.93 47.15 24.07
N ASP A 327 -18.90 48.03 24.29
CA ASP A 327 -19.44 48.92 23.26
C ASP A 327 -18.85 50.34 23.41
N LEU A 328 -18.44 50.93 22.29
CA LEU A 328 -17.84 52.25 22.16
C LEU A 328 -18.73 53.19 21.34
N SER A 329 -18.76 54.47 21.68
CA SER A 329 -19.34 55.51 20.81
C SER A 329 -18.67 56.87 20.98
N TRP A 330 -18.61 57.68 19.91
CA TRP A 330 -17.99 59.00 19.86
C TRP A 330 -18.78 59.99 18.99
N SER A 331 -18.35 61.25 18.95
CA SER A 331 -18.91 62.30 18.08
C SER A 331 -18.16 62.36 16.76
N ALA A 332 -18.88 62.60 15.66
CA ALA A 332 -18.30 62.68 14.33
C ALA A 332 -17.25 63.80 14.19
N SER A 333 -16.16 63.49 13.49
CA SER A 333 -15.14 64.46 13.06
C SER A 333 -15.59 65.23 11.82
N SER A 334 -14.81 66.26 11.47
CA SER A 334 -15.03 67.15 10.33
C SER A 334 -13.72 67.46 9.62
N ASP A 335 -13.78 67.57 8.30
CA ASP A 335 -12.66 67.86 7.41
C ASP A 335 -13.17 68.70 6.21
N ASP A 336 -12.29 69.34 5.43
CA ASP A 336 -12.70 70.17 4.28
C ASP A 336 -12.87 69.39 2.96
N HIS A 337 -12.24 68.21 2.82
CA HIS A 337 -12.50 67.27 1.72
C HIS A 337 -13.39 66.09 2.16
N GLY A 338 -13.30 65.67 3.42
CA GLY A 338 -14.27 64.80 4.09
C GLY A 338 -13.67 63.58 4.80
N ILE A 339 -14.36 63.10 5.83
CA ILE A 339 -13.93 61.95 6.64
C ILE A 339 -14.11 60.64 5.87
N ALA A 340 -13.02 59.87 5.74
CA ALA A 340 -13.05 58.50 5.22
C ALA A 340 -13.38 57.47 6.31
N GLY A 341 -12.96 57.72 7.55
CA GLY A 341 -13.40 56.94 8.71
C GLY A 341 -12.59 57.15 9.99
N TYR A 342 -12.53 56.11 10.82
CA TYR A 342 -11.88 56.15 12.14
C TYR A 342 -11.00 54.93 12.40
N GLN A 343 -9.91 55.14 13.14
CA GLN A 343 -9.08 54.09 13.72
C GLN A 343 -9.34 54.01 15.23
N ILE A 344 -9.73 52.83 15.72
CA ILE A 344 -9.94 52.52 17.13
C ILE A 344 -8.67 51.84 17.65
N TYR A 345 -8.11 52.40 18.71
CA TYR A 345 -6.98 51.85 19.44
C TYR A 345 -7.45 51.30 20.79
N ARG A 346 -6.84 50.19 21.23
CA ARG A 346 -7.01 49.58 22.56
C ARG A 346 -5.64 49.37 23.18
N ASP A 347 -5.45 49.90 24.38
CA ASP A 347 -4.18 49.87 25.13
C ASP A 347 -2.97 50.31 24.28
N ASP A 348 -3.17 51.42 23.55
CA ASP A 348 -2.25 52.04 22.59
C ASP A 348 -1.92 51.22 21.32
N GLU A 349 -2.49 50.01 21.13
CA GLU A 349 -2.40 49.23 19.89
C GLU A 349 -3.63 49.44 18.98
N LEU A 350 -3.45 49.39 17.65
CA LEU A 350 -4.55 49.53 16.68
C LEU A 350 -5.44 48.27 16.69
N LEU A 351 -6.68 48.42 17.15
CA LEU A 351 -7.66 47.33 17.22
C LEU A 351 -8.45 47.18 15.92
N ALA A 352 -8.91 48.29 15.33
CA ALA A 352 -9.74 48.27 14.13
C ALA A 352 -9.71 49.59 13.36
N THR A 353 -9.94 49.52 12.04
CA THR A 353 -10.30 50.68 11.22
C THR A 353 -11.73 50.51 10.73
N VAL A 354 -12.56 51.53 10.88
CA VAL A 354 -13.96 51.60 10.41
C VAL A 354 -14.13 52.78 9.44
N GLY A 355 -15.23 52.78 8.69
CA GLY A 355 -15.65 53.92 7.86
C GLY A 355 -16.18 55.09 8.68
N ASP A 356 -17.11 55.86 8.12
CA ASP A 356 -17.76 57.03 8.74
C ASP A 356 -18.57 56.78 10.03
N GLN A 357 -18.65 55.53 10.47
CA GLN A 357 -19.40 55.07 11.64
C GLN A 357 -18.82 55.64 12.95
N THR A 358 -19.70 56.04 13.88
CA THR A 358 -19.33 56.69 15.16
C THR A 358 -19.51 55.79 16.39
N ALA A 359 -19.57 54.47 16.17
CA ALA A 359 -19.67 53.44 17.20
C ALA A 359 -18.95 52.15 16.78
N TYR A 360 -18.53 51.35 17.76
CA TYR A 360 -17.83 50.08 17.55
C TYR A 360 -18.05 49.14 18.74
N SER A 361 -18.13 47.82 18.51
CA SER A 361 -18.26 46.81 19.57
C SER A 361 -17.04 45.89 19.56
N ASP A 362 -16.26 45.92 20.64
CA ASP A 362 -15.15 45.01 20.88
C ASP A 362 -15.66 43.75 21.60
N THR A 363 -15.68 42.63 20.89
CA THR A 363 -16.04 41.30 21.40
C THR A 363 -14.82 40.41 21.69
N THR A 364 -13.61 40.97 21.64
CA THR A 364 -12.34 40.26 21.84
C THR A 364 -11.75 40.44 23.25
N VAL A 365 -12.54 41.04 24.13
CA VAL A 365 -12.22 41.38 25.53
C VAL A 365 -12.48 40.23 26.49
N THR A 366 -11.68 40.16 27.56
CA THR A 366 -11.74 39.09 28.58
C THR A 366 -12.37 39.58 29.88
N GLY A 367 -13.20 38.75 30.49
CA GLY A 367 -13.89 39.07 31.75
C GLY A 367 -12.93 39.38 32.89
N GLY A 368 -13.32 40.30 33.77
CA GLY A 368 -12.48 40.79 34.87
C GLY A 368 -11.30 41.69 34.46
N SER A 369 -11.05 41.89 33.17
CA SER A 369 -9.97 42.76 32.68
C SER A 369 -10.40 44.23 32.56
N THR A 370 -9.41 45.13 32.57
CA THR A 370 -9.59 46.56 32.33
C THR A 370 -8.86 46.96 31.05
N TYR A 371 -9.54 47.69 30.17
CA TYR A 371 -9.03 48.12 28.85
C TYR A 371 -9.16 49.64 28.70
N SER A 372 -8.22 50.27 27.99
CA SER A 372 -8.20 51.68 27.61
C SER A 372 -8.43 51.84 26.11
N TYR A 373 -9.31 52.75 25.68
CA TYR A 373 -9.63 52.99 24.27
C TYR A 373 -9.45 54.45 23.86
N SER A 374 -8.93 54.69 22.65
CA SER A 374 -8.87 56.01 21.99
C SER A 374 -9.16 55.90 20.50
N VAL A 375 -9.65 56.97 19.88
CA VAL A 375 -10.06 56.98 18.46
C VAL A 375 -9.41 58.15 17.71
N LEU A 376 -8.92 57.89 16.49
CA LEU A 376 -8.47 58.90 15.52
C LEU A 376 -9.42 58.89 14.33
N ALA A 377 -9.71 60.05 13.74
CA ALA A 377 -10.32 60.16 12.40
C ALA A 377 -9.25 60.30 11.30
N TRP A 378 -9.59 59.84 10.08
CA TRP A 378 -8.83 60.08 8.85
C TRP A 378 -9.74 60.55 7.71
N ASP A 379 -9.20 61.38 6.81
CA ASP A 379 -9.90 61.95 5.64
C ASP A 379 -9.70 61.14 4.35
N LEU A 380 -10.33 61.60 3.27
CA LEU A 380 -10.22 61.04 1.92
C LEU A 380 -8.85 61.28 1.23
N ALA A 381 -7.97 62.13 1.78
CA ALA A 381 -6.59 62.34 1.32
C ALA A 381 -5.57 61.42 2.05
N GLY A 382 -5.95 60.87 3.20
CA GLY A 382 -5.14 60.03 4.08
C GLY A 382 -4.52 60.72 5.29
N ASN A 383 -4.83 62.00 5.60
CA ASN A 383 -4.28 62.62 6.81
C ASN A 383 -4.97 62.05 8.07
N LEU A 384 -4.21 61.99 9.16
CA LEU A 384 -4.69 61.53 10.47
C LEU A 384 -4.84 62.70 11.43
N SER A 385 -5.98 62.76 12.09
CA SER A 385 -6.19 63.61 13.27
C SER A 385 -5.38 63.13 14.49
N SER A 386 -5.22 63.98 15.50
CA SER A 386 -4.73 63.52 16.81
C SER A 386 -5.75 62.63 17.51
N ALA A 387 -5.28 61.76 18.41
CA ALA A 387 -6.15 60.86 19.17
C ALA A 387 -7.15 61.60 20.06
N SER A 388 -8.35 61.02 20.23
CA SER A 388 -9.30 61.41 21.26
C SER A 388 -8.69 61.27 22.66
N THR A 389 -9.30 61.93 23.65
CA THR A 389 -9.00 61.60 25.05
C THR A 389 -9.39 60.13 25.31
N PRO A 390 -8.50 59.30 25.90
CA PRO A 390 -8.79 57.89 26.11
C PRO A 390 -9.81 57.66 27.23
N VAL A 391 -10.52 56.54 27.16
CA VAL A 391 -11.50 56.08 28.16
C VAL A 391 -11.22 54.66 28.62
N THR A 392 -11.37 54.40 29.92
CA THR A 392 -11.10 53.08 30.52
C THR A 392 -12.39 52.38 30.95
N VAL A 393 -12.50 51.08 30.70
CA VAL A 393 -13.63 50.24 31.09
C VAL A 393 -13.15 48.92 31.71
N THR A 394 -13.87 48.41 32.71
CA THR A 394 -13.57 47.11 33.37
C THR A 394 -14.75 46.18 33.21
N LEU A 395 -14.50 44.93 32.83
CA LEU A 395 -15.54 43.93 32.59
C LEU A 395 -15.87 43.13 33.86
N PRO A 396 -17.11 42.64 34.03
CA PRO A 396 -17.41 41.65 35.04
C PRO A 396 -16.67 40.33 34.76
N VAL A 397 -16.49 39.52 35.80
CA VAL A 397 -15.93 38.17 35.70
C VAL A 397 -16.99 37.21 35.16
N ALA A 398 -16.61 36.23 34.35
CA ALA A 398 -17.48 35.13 33.92
C ALA A 398 -17.43 33.98 34.93
N THR A 399 -18.58 33.36 35.21
CA THR A 399 -18.71 32.16 36.05
C THR A 399 -19.40 31.05 35.26
N SER A 400 -18.79 29.88 35.21
CA SER A 400 -19.35 28.63 34.66
C SER A 400 -19.72 27.68 35.81
N PRO A 401 -20.80 26.89 35.72
CA PRO A 401 -20.94 25.71 36.58
C PRO A 401 -19.91 24.64 36.17
N PRO A 402 -19.60 23.68 37.06
CA PRO A 402 -18.74 22.54 36.74
C PRO A 402 -19.47 21.53 35.85
N ASP A 403 -18.74 20.90 34.94
CA ASP A 403 -19.19 19.71 34.20
C ASP A 403 -18.71 18.45 34.93
N THR A 404 -19.48 17.36 34.86
CA THR A 404 -19.17 16.07 35.50
C THR A 404 -18.74 15.03 34.47
N VAL A 405 -17.80 14.15 34.84
CA VAL A 405 -17.36 13.02 34.00
C VAL A 405 -17.36 11.74 34.83
N ILE A 406 -17.91 10.65 34.28
CA ILE A 406 -17.77 9.29 34.84
C ILE A 406 -16.49 8.67 34.27
N ASP A 407 -15.54 8.35 35.14
CA ASP A 407 -14.26 7.72 34.82
C ASP A 407 -14.36 6.19 34.69
N SER A 408 -15.25 5.57 35.48
CA SER A 408 -15.53 4.12 35.40
C SER A 408 -16.92 3.76 35.90
N GLY A 409 -17.49 2.69 35.36
CA GLY A 409 -18.74 2.06 35.79
C GLY A 409 -18.72 0.54 35.54
N PRO A 410 -19.82 -0.19 35.81
CA PRO A 410 -19.97 -1.59 35.43
C PRO A 410 -19.97 -1.75 33.89
N PRO A 411 -19.63 -2.94 33.35
CA PRO A 411 -19.85 -3.26 31.95
C PRO A 411 -21.34 -3.14 31.57
N ALA A 412 -21.64 -2.95 30.28
CA ALA A 412 -23.01 -2.75 29.79
C ALA A 412 -23.95 -3.94 30.04
N PHE A 413 -23.40 -5.14 30.19
CA PHE A 413 -24.08 -6.37 30.61
C PHE A 413 -23.22 -7.03 31.69
N THR A 414 -23.80 -7.55 32.77
CA THR A 414 -23.05 -8.22 33.85
C THR A 414 -23.92 -9.14 34.71
N ASP A 415 -23.36 -10.25 35.18
CA ASP A 415 -23.97 -11.11 36.21
C ASP A 415 -23.93 -10.50 37.63
N SER A 416 -23.10 -9.47 37.80
CA SER A 416 -22.88 -8.79 39.08
C SER A 416 -24.09 -8.01 39.56
N GLN A 417 -24.60 -8.38 40.74
CA GLN A 417 -25.54 -7.55 41.51
C GLN A 417 -24.87 -6.36 42.22
N GLU A 418 -23.59 -6.07 41.93
CA GLU A 418 -22.84 -4.93 42.45
C GLU A 418 -22.29 -4.06 41.31
N ALA A 419 -22.49 -2.74 41.42
CA ALA A 419 -21.96 -1.73 40.50
C ALA A 419 -21.20 -0.65 41.27
N SER A 420 -20.04 -0.22 40.76
CA SER A 420 -19.21 0.81 41.38
C SER A 420 -18.80 1.87 40.37
N PHE A 421 -18.81 3.14 40.79
CA PHE A 421 -18.62 4.30 39.95
C PHE A 421 -17.51 5.21 40.46
N SER A 422 -16.59 5.59 39.57
CA SER A 422 -15.67 6.70 39.80
C SER A 422 -15.96 7.83 38.81
N PHE A 423 -15.83 9.07 39.29
CA PHE A 423 -16.16 10.29 38.58
C PHE A 423 -15.37 11.49 39.12
N HIS A 424 -15.28 12.55 38.32
CA HIS A 424 -14.70 13.85 38.69
C HIS A 424 -15.50 15.03 38.10
N ALA A 425 -15.06 16.24 38.40
CA ALA A 425 -15.61 17.50 37.89
C ALA A 425 -14.51 18.32 37.19
N THR A 426 -14.89 19.25 36.31
CA THR A 426 -13.95 20.18 35.66
C THR A 426 -13.37 21.23 36.63
N GLU A 427 -14.06 21.53 37.72
CA GLU A 427 -13.59 22.45 38.76
C GLU A 427 -13.00 21.71 39.98
N GLN A 428 -12.09 22.38 40.68
CA GLN A 428 -11.53 21.88 41.93
C GLN A 428 -12.48 22.18 43.12
N ASP A 429 -12.50 21.28 44.10
CA ASP A 429 -13.30 21.36 45.34
C ASP A 429 -14.84 21.33 45.15
N SER A 430 -15.34 20.96 43.96
CA SER A 430 -16.76 20.70 43.71
C SER A 430 -17.33 19.59 44.60
N SER A 431 -18.64 19.67 44.91
CA SER A 431 -19.39 18.61 45.61
C SER A 431 -20.28 17.82 44.65
N PHE A 432 -20.60 16.56 44.97
CA PHE A 432 -21.32 15.67 44.05
C PHE A 432 -22.68 15.21 44.59
N GLN A 433 -23.65 15.09 43.68
CA GLN A 433 -24.94 14.44 43.93
C GLN A 433 -25.15 13.30 42.92
N CYS A 434 -25.57 12.14 43.40
CA CYS A 434 -25.82 10.94 42.62
C CYS A 434 -27.27 10.48 42.74
N ARG A 435 -27.77 9.78 41.71
CA ARG A 435 -28.99 8.97 41.77
C ARG A 435 -28.83 7.64 41.03
N LEU A 436 -29.64 6.67 41.44
CA LEU A 436 -29.82 5.37 40.80
C LEU A 436 -31.27 5.26 40.32
N ASP A 437 -31.49 4.65 39.15
CA ASP A 437 -32.79 4.27 38.58
C ASP A 437 -33.84 5.39 38.58
N GLY A 438 -33.43 6.58 38.12
CA GLY A 438 -34.28 7.77 38.06
C GLY A 438 -34.68 8.37 39.42
N GLY A 439 -34.10 7.88 40.53
CA GLY A 439 -34.41 8.29 41.90
C GLY A 439 -34.09 9.75 42.24
N ALA A 440 -34.26 10.10 43.52
CA ALA A 440 -33.91 11.43 44.01
C ALA A 440 -32.38 11.60 44.12
N TYR A 441 -31.86 12.73 43.65
CA TYR A 441 -30.46 13.11 43.83
C TYR A 441 -30.10 13.20 45.32
N SER A 442 -28.98 12.59 45.69
CA SER A 442 -28.47 12.54 47.08
C SER A 442 -26.96 12.78 47.10
N PRO A 443 -26.39 13.38 48.17
CA PRO A 443 -24.94 13.62 48.24
C PRO A 443 -24.13 12.32 48.18
N CYS A 444 -23.07 12.30 47.36
CA CYS A 444 -22.23 11.13 47.13
C CYS A 444 -20.75 11.52 47.02
N SER A 445 -19.89 10.55 46.68
CA SER A 445 -18.46 10.78 46.44
C SER A 445 -17.93 9.76 45.44
N SER A 446 -16.87 10.11 44.71
CA SER A 446 -16.21 9.23 43.74
C SER A 446 -15.76 7.92 44.40
N GLY A 447 -16.02 6.78 43.78
CA GLY A 447 -16.00 5.47 44.43
C GLY A 447 -17.36 5.04 45.02
N GLN A 448 -18.47 5.53 44.46
CA GLN A 448 -19.82 5.17 44.89
C GLN A 448 -20.18 3.76 44.45
N THR A 449 -20.58 2.89 45.39
CA THR A 449 -21.01 1.50 45.12
C THR A 449 -22.49 1.31 45.43
N TYR A 450 -23.15 0.45 44.64
CA TYR A 450 -24.49 -0.09 44.87
C TYR A 450 -24.42 -1.62 44.85
N THR A 451 -25.19 -2.28 45.72
CA THR A 451 -25.13 -3.74 45.94
C THR A 451 -26.53 -4.33 46.08
N GLY A 452 -26.74 -5.55 45.59
CA GLY A 452 -28.06 -6.20 45.60
C GLY A 452 -29.02 -5.62 44.55
N LEU A 453 -28.45 -5.19 43.41
CA LEU A 453 -29.20 -4.76 42.22
C LEU A 453 -30.16 -5.87 41.74
N ALA A 454 -31.22 -5.48 41.04
CA ALA A 454 -32.20 -6.42 40.50
C ALA A 454 -31.64 -7.10 39.22
N GLU A 455 -32.50 -7.84 38.52
CA GLU A 455 -32.24 -8.34 37.17
C GLU A 455 -33.00 -7.45 36.19
N GLY A 456 -32.35 -7.02 35.10
CA GLY A 456 -32.87 -6.04 34.14
C GLY A 456 -32.03 -4.75 34.04
N GLU A 457 -32.63 -3.72 33.43
CA GLU A 457 -32.00 -2.42 33.16
C GLU A 457 -31.80 -1.59 34.44
N HIS A 458 -30.60 -1.01 34.56
CA HIS A 458 -30.21 -0.09 35.62
C HIS A 458 -29.55 1.18 35.06
N SER A 459 -29.67 2.29 35.79
CA SER A 459 -29.11 3.58 35.40
C SER A 459 -28.54 4.36 36.58
N PHE A 460 -27.40 5.01 36.38
CA PHE A 460 -26.72 5.86 37.35
C PHE A 460 -26.51 7.24 36.73
N GLU A 461 -26.79 8.29 37.50
CA GLU A 461 -26.46 9.67 37.12
C GLU A 461 -25.73 10.37 38.26
N VAL A 462 -24.76 11.20 37.91
CA VAL A 462 -23.99 12.03 38.85
C VAL A 462 -23.82 13.45 38.31
N ARG A 463 -23.88 14.43 39.20
CA ARG A 463 -23.66 15.84 38.90
C ARG A 463 -22.81 16.55 39.95
N ALA A 464 -21.92 17.40 39.50
CA ALA A 464 -21.13 18.32 40.32
C ALA A 464 -21.92 19.58 40.71
N LEU A 465 -21.45 20.26 41.75
CA LEU A 465 -21.89 21.57 42.20
C LEU A 465 -20.68 22.40 42.61
N ASP A 466 -20.64 23.68 42.22
CA ASP A 466 -19.62 24.64 42.67
C ASP A 466 -19.81 25.10 44.13
N ALA A 467 -18.97 26.03 44.56
CA ALA A 467 -19.00 26.60 45.92
C ALA A 467 -20.22 27.52 46.19
N ASP A 468 -20.85 28.08 45.16
CA ASP A 468 -22.07 28.90 45.26
C ASP A 468 -23.36 28.05 45.16
N GLY A 469 -23.23 26.77 44.77
CA GLY A 469 -24.30 25.79 44.66
C GLY A 469 -24.90 25.65 43.26
N ASN A 470 -24.27 26.21 42.22
CA ASN A 470 -24.69 25.97 40.83
C ASN A 470 -24.33 24.54 40.46
N ALA A 471 -25.31 23.77 39.99
CA ALA A 471 -25.13 22.38 39.58
C ALA A 471 -24.82 22.27 38.09
N ASP A 472 -24.06 21.24 37.72
CA ASP A 472 -23.92 20.76 36.35
C ASP A 472 -25.30 20.65 35.67
N PRO A 473 -25.54 21.36 34.55
CA PRO A 473 -26.81 21.32 33.82
C PRO A 473 -27.00 20.03 33.00
N THR A 474 -25.95 19.23 32.86
CA THR A 474 -25.83 18.04 32.00
C THR A 474 -25.23 16.85 32.76
N PRO A 475 -25.92 16.30 33.78
CA PRO A 475 -25.42 15.20 34.61
C PRO A 475 -24.86 14.03 33.80
N ALA A 476 -23.66 13.58 34.15
CA ALA A 476 -23.06 12.40 33.55
C ALA A 476 -23.85 11.14 33.91
N ALA A 477 -24.13 10.31 32.91
CA ALA A 477 -25.01 9.15 33.03
C ALA A 477 -24.34 7.87 32.53
N HIS A 478 -24.65 6.74 33.18
CA HIS A 478 -24.24 5.39 32.76
C HIS A 478 -25.41 4.42 32.90
N ALA A 479 -25.60 3.54 31.92
CA ALA A 479 -26.65 2.53 31.91
C ALA A 479 -26.06 1.14 31.63
N TRP A 480 -26.64 0.13 32.28
CA TRP A 480 -26.22 -1.27 32.15
C TRP A 480 -27.39 -2.21 32.43
N ILE A 481 -27.23 -3.47 32.05
CA ILE A 481 -28.17 -4.55 32.36
C ILE A 481 -27.48 -5.52 33.31
N VAL A 482 -28.17 -5.88 34.40
CA VAL A 482 -27.79 -7.01 35.24
C VAL A 482 -28.55 -8.23 34.73
N ASP A 483 -27.85 -9.23 34.20
CA ASP A 483 -28.45 -10.45 33.68
C ASP A 483 -27.72 -11.68 34.23
N ARG A 484 -28.50 -12.61 34.79
CA ARG A 484 -28.02 -13.82 35.49
C ARG A 484 -28.76 -15.07 34.99
N THR A 485 -29.54 -14.92 33.91
CA THR A 485 -30.19 -16.02 33.23
C THR A 485 -29.21 -16.58 32.20
N PRO A 486 -28.82 -17.87 32.26
CA PRO A 486 -27.87 -18.40 31.29
C PRO A 486 -28.51 -18.68 29.93
N PRO A 487 -27.77 -18.47 28.82
CA PRO A 487 -28.26 -18.72 27.47
C PRO A 487 -28.71 -20.17 27.26
N SER A 488 -29.65 -20.37 26.32
CA SER A 488 -30.07 -21.72 25.93
C SER A 488 -28.88 -22.57 25.46
N PRO A 489 -28.84 -23.88 25.73
CA PRO A 489 -27.79 -24.75 25.19
C PRO A 489 -27.80 -24.72 23.65
N PRO A 490 -26.64 -24.67 22.97
CA PRO A 490 -26.55 -24.81 21.52
C PRO A 490 -27.18 -26.13 21.05
N ALA A 491 -27.91 -26.09 19.95
CA ALA A 491 -28.62 -27.24 19.40
C ALA A 491 -27.90 -27.83 18.17
N ASP A 492 -28.32 -29.02 17.75
CA ASP A 492 -27.94 -29.63 16.46
C ASP A 492 -26.42 -29.74 16.19
N LEU A 493 -25.60 -29.88 17.23
CA LEU A 493 -24.15 -30.04 17.08
C LEU A 493 -23.82 -31.25 16.20
N SER A 494 -23.14 -30.99 15.09
CA SER A 494 -22.63 -31.97 14.13
C SER A 494 -21.11 -31.96 14.13
N ALA A 495 -20.51 -33.13 13.88
CA ALA A 495 -19.06 -33.31 13.71
C ALA A 495 -18.81 -34.21 12.50
N VAL A 496 -18.10 -33.71 11.50
CA VAL A 496 -17.89 -34.38 10.20
C VAL A 496 -16.40 -34.42 9.88
N VAL A 497 -15.89 -35.55 9.40
CA VAL A 497 -14.52 -35.63 8.88
C VAL A 497 -14.47 -34.86 7.55
N ALA A 498 -13.76 -33.74 7.54
CA ALA A 498 -13.56 -32.92 6.34
C ALA A 498 -12.34 -33.37 5.54
N GLY A 499 -11.30 -33.89 6.22
CA GLY A 499 -10.10 -34.39 5.55
C GLY A 499 -9.25 -35.28 6.47
N PRO A 500 -8.10 -35.80 5.98
CA PRO A 500 -7.25 -36.76 6.70
C PRO A 500 -6.62 -36.26 8.01
N GLY A 501 -6.83 -34.99 8.37
CA GLY A 501 -6.44 -34.38 9.65
C GLY A 501 -7.36 -33.23 10.09
N GLN A 502 -8.62 -33.21 9.63
CA GLN A 502 -9.57 -32.13 9.96
C GLN A 502 -10.98 -32.68 10.24
N ILE A 503 -11.57 -32.25 11.36
CA ILE A 503 -12.99 -32.43 11.68
C ILE A 503 -13.66 -31.04 11.68
N ASP A 504 -14.71 -30.89 10.89
CA ASP A 504 -15.55 -29.68 10.88
C ASP A 504 -16.77 -29.88 11.77
N LEU A 505 -17.09 -28.81 12.50
CA LEU A 505 -18.13 -28.73 13.51
C LEU A 505 -19.11 -27.63 13.14
N THR A 506 -20.40 -27.89 13.29
CA THR A 506 -21.47 -26.90 13.11
C THR A 506 -22.57 -27.09 14.16
N TRP A 507 -23.22 -26.00 14.58
CA TRP A 507 -24.33 -26.04 15.55
C TRP A 507 -25.36 -24.93 15.29
N THR A 508 -26.58 -25.14 15.76
CA THR A 508 -27.62 -24.10 15.85
C THR A 508 -27.29 -23.15 17.00
N ALA A 509 -27.34 -21.84 16.72
CA ALA A 509 -27.02 -20.78 17.68
C ALA A 509 -27.91 -20.82 18.94
N ALA A 510 -27.36 -20.32 20.05
CA ALA A 510 -28.11 -20.10 21.28
C ALA A 510 -28.98 -18.84 21.21
N THR A 511 -29.96 -18.74 22.10
CA THR A 511 -30.82 -17.57 22.28
C THR A 511 -30.87 -17.18 23.76
N ASP A 512 -30.86 -15.87 24.01
CA ASP A 512 -31.06 -15.27 25.34
C ASP A 512 -31.68 -13.86 25.20
N SER A 513 -32.00 -13.22 26.33
CA SER A 513 -32.27 -11.78 26.46
C SER A 513 -31.02 -10.93 26.26
N SER A 514 -29.88 -11.39 26.78
CA SER A 514 -28.57 -10.78 26.54
C SER A 514 -27.99 -11.20 25.18
N PRO A 515 -27.17 -10.36 24.52
CA PRO A 515 -26.45 -10.77 23.32
C PRO A 515 -25.52 -11.97 23.61
N ILE A 516 -25.42 -12.91 22.66
CA ILE A 516 -24.42 -13.98 22.75
C ILE A 516 -23.03 -13.39 22.50
N ALA A 517 -22.10 -13.59 23.45
CA ALA A 517 -20.71 -13.16 23.34
C ALA A 517 -19.78 -14.25 22.76
N GLY A 518 -20.28 -15.48 22.67
CA GLY A 518 -19.65 -16.55 21.90
C GLY A 518 -19.86 -17.94 22.48
N TYR A 519 -18.97 -18.86 22.11
CA TYR A 519 -19.14 -20.28 22.40
C TYR A 519 -17.85 -20.92 22.91
N ASP A 520 -17.95 -21.71 23.98
CA ASP A 520 -16.86 -22.53 24.48
C ASP A 520 -17.02 -23.96 23.94
N LEU A 521 -16.07 -24.36 23.10
CA LEU A 521 -16.01 -25.67 22.44
C LEU A 521 -15.12 -26.62 23.26
N TYR A 522 -15.67 -27.77 23.61
CA TYR A 522 -15.02 -28.83 24.37
C TYR A 522 -14.78 -30.05 23.47
N ARG A 523 -13.65 -30.73 23.68
CA ARG A 523 -13.32 -32.03 23.08
C ARG A 523 -12.87 -32.99 24.17
N ASP A 524 -13.49 -34.17 24.21
CA ASP A 524 -13.25 -35.23 25.19
C ASP A 524 -13.35 -34.75 26.66
N GLY A 525 -14.20 -33.75 26.90
CA GLY A 525 -14.41 -33.10 28.21
C GLY A 525 -13.41 -32.00 28.59
N ALA A 526 -12.42 -31.70 27.75
CA ALA A 526 -11.48 -30.58 27.92
C ALA A 526 -11.88 -29.39 27.02
N LEU A 527 -11.68 -28.16 27.49
CA LEU A 527 -11.88 -26.96 26.65
C LEU A 527 -10.85 -26.95 25.51
N LEU A 528 -11.33 -27.02 24.27
CA LEU A 528 -10.51 -26.96 23.06
C LEU A 528 -10.30 -25.51 22.62
N ALA A 529 -11.38 -24.71 22.59
CA ALA A 529 -11.34 -23.32 22.18
C ALA A 529 -12.45 -22.49 22.86
N SER A 530 -12.17 -21.22 23.11
CA SER A 530 -13.19 -20.21 23.41
C SER A 530 -13.33 -19.32 22.17
N LEU A 531 -14.53 -19.27 21.60
CA LEU A 531 -14.85 -18.64 20.33
C LEU A 531 -15.70 -17.37 20.57
N GLY A 532 -15.76 -16.50 19.56
CA GLY A 532 -16.76 -15.43 19.48
C GLY A 532 -18.14 -15.96 19.09
N ASP A 533 -19.07 -15.07 18.72
CA ASP A 533 -20.40 -15.48 18.22
C ASP A 533 -20.29 -16.08 16.81
N VAL A 534 -20.10 -17.40 16.76
CA VAL A 534 -19.97 -18.22 15.54
C VAL A 534 -20.69 -19.55 15.73
N THR A 535 -21.16 -20.14 14.63
CA THR A 535 -21.91 -21.41 14.61
C THR A 535 -21.12 -22.57 14.01
N SER A 536 -19.81 -22.42 13.84
CA SER A 536 -18.92 -23.45 13.28
C SER A 536 -17.47 -23.35 13.76
N HIS A 537 -16.73 -24.46 13.62
CA HIS A 537 -15.29 -24.55 13.90
C HIS A 537 -14.64 -25.69 13.11
N SER A 538 -13.34 -25.60 12.82
CA SER A 538 -12.55 -26.66 12.17
C SER A 538 -11.41 -27.10 13.07
N ASP A 539 -11.52 -28.30 13.65
CA ASP A 539 -10.47 -28.89 14.48
C ASP A 539 -9.46 -29.64 13.59
N THR A 540 -8.32 -28.98 13.37
CA THR A 540 -7.18 -29.51 12.60
C THR A 540 -6.11 -30.17 13.48
N SER A 541 -6.40 -30.40 14.76
CA SER A 541 -5.47 -31.03 15.73
C SER A 541 -5.74 -32.53 15.92
N VAL A 542 -6.45 -33.15 14.98
CA VAL A 542 -7.01 -34.50 15.10
C VAL A 542 -6.13 -35.56 14.44
N SER A 543 -5.81 -36.61 15.19
CA SER A 543 -5.06 -37.78 14.73
C SER A 543 -5.95 -38.84 14.08
N GLN A 544 -5.42 -39.50 13.04
CA GLN A 544 -6.04 -40.64 12.36
C GLN A 544 -6.31 -41.83 13.30
N GLY A 545 -7.28 -42.68 12.93
CA GLY A 545 -7.74 -43.84 13.72
C GLY A 545 -8.37 -43.51 15.08
N THR A 546 -8.54 -42.23 15.42
CA THR A 546 -8.97 -41.78 16.75
C THR A 546 -10.42 -41.30 16.74
N THR A 547 -11.18 -41.67 17.78
CA THR A 547 -12.54 -41.17 18.04
C THR A 547 -12.48 -39.96 18.96
N TYR A 548 -13.21 -38.90 18.62
CA TYR A 548 -13.35 -37.68 19.41
C TYR A 548 -14.84 -37.40 19.71
N THR A 549 -15.12 -36.88 20.90
CA THR A 549 -16.45 -36.41 21.30
C THR A 549 -16.40 -34.91 21.60
N TYR A 550 -17.31 -34.14 20.99
CA TYR A 550 -17.38 -32.68 21.09
C TYR A 550 -18.66 -32.22 21.79
N GLU A 551 -18.57 -31.13 22.55
CA GLU A 551 -19.70 -30.42 23.18
C GLU A 551 -19.48 -28.91 23.08
N VAL A 552 -20.55 -28.13 22.96
CA VAL A 552 -20.47 -26.66 22.90
C VAL A 552 -21.36 -26.03 23.98
N ARG A 553 -20.86 -25.00 24.66
CA ARG A 553 -21.65 -24.11 25.54
C ARG A 553 -21.69 -22.71 24.94
N ALA A 554 -22.83 -22.04 25.02
CA ALA A 554 -22.92 -20.61 24.72
C ALA A 554 -22.55 -19.78 25.96
N ARG A 555 -22.07 -18.57 25.71
CA ARG A 555 -21.76 -17.53 26.69
C ARG A 555 -22.44 -16.23 26.26
N ASP A 556 -23.14 -15.56 27.16
CA ASP A 556 -23.75 -14.26 26.90
C ASP A 556 -22.79 -13.08 27.18
N ALA A 557 -23.26 -11.85 26.93
CA ALA A 557 -22.53 -10.62 27.19
C ALA A 557 -22.38 -10.28 28.69
N ALA A 558 -23.18 -10.90 29.57
CA ALA A 558 -23.13 -10.69 31.02
C ALA A 558 -22.10 -11.60 31.72
N GLY A 559 -21.76 -12.73 31.09
CA GLY A 559 -20.80 -13.72 31.56
C GLY A 559 -21.40 -15.11 31.85
N ASN A 560 -22.71 -15.30 31.72
CA ASN A 560 -23.36 -16.57 32.04
C ASN A 560 -23.04 -17.62 30.97
N LEU A 561 -22.91 -18.89 31.39
CA LEU A 561 -22.62 -20.04 30.54
C LEU A 561 -23.81 -21.00 30.47
N SER A 562 -24.18 -21.42 29.27
CA SER A 562 -25.24 -22.41 29.06
C SER A 562 -24.88 -23.79 29.63
N GLU A 563 -25.90 -24.64 29.76
CA GLU A 563 -25.70 -26.08 29.73
C GLU A 563 -25.09 -26.53 28.39
N PRO A 564 -24.40 -27.68 28.31
CA PRO A 564 -23.77 -28.10 27.06
C PRO A 564 -24.82 -28.54 26.04
N SER A 565 -24.44 -28.44 24.77
CA SER A 565 -25.15 -29.08 23.65
C SER A 565 -25.25 -30.60 23.86
N ALA A 566 -26.08 -31.26 23.06
CA ALA A 566 -25.89 -32.70 22.84
C ALA A 566 -24.48 -32.96 22.28
N SER A 567 -23.83 -34.03 22.73
CA SER A 567 -22.45 -34.35 22.34
C SER A 567 -22.39 -35.00 20.95
N ALA A 568 -21.58 -34.46 20.05
CA ALA A 568 -21.31 -35.05 18.73
C ALA A 568 -20.09 -35.98 18.82
N THR A 569 -20.08 -37.13 18.14
CA THR A 569 -18.95 -38.08 18.18
C THR A 569 -18.60 -38.55 16.78
N VAL A 570 -17.32 -38.52 16.45
CA VAL A 570 -16.77 -38.81 15.11
C VAL A 570 -15.45 -39.57 15.23
N THR A 571 -15.16 -40.46 14.27
CA THR A 571 -13.92 -41.24 14.23
C THR A 571 -13.15 -40.93 12.96
N MET A 572 -11.89 -40.55 13.10
CA MET A 572 -10.99 -40.34 11.96
C MET A 572 -10.65 -41.67 11.27
N PRO A 573 -10.55 -41.72 9.93
CA PRO A 573 -10.06 -42.90 9.21
C PRO A 573 -8.69 -43.36 9.72
N GLU A 574 -8.43 -44.67 9.68
CA GLU A 574 -7.13 -45.26 9.98
C GLU A 574 -6.18 -45.10 8.76
N PRO A 575 -4.86 -44.91 8.96
CA PRO A 575 -3.92 -44.79 7.83
C PRO A 575 -3.89 -46.08 7.00
N ALA A 576 -3.72 -45.96 5.68
CA ALA A 576 -3.46 -47.12 4.84
C ALA A 576 -2.13 -47.79 5.23
N PRO A 577 -2.06 -49.13 5.30
CA PRO A 577 -0.81 -49.83 5.55
C PRO A 577 0.14 -49.69 4.35
N PRO A 578 1.47 -49.66 4.56
CA PRO A 578 2.45 -49.66 3.47
C PRO A 578 2.41 -50.97 2.66
N PRO A 579 2.82 -50.96 1.38
CA PRO A 579 2.79 -52.13 0.51
C PRO A 579 3.68 -53.29 1.01
N SER A 580 3.32 -54.52 0.64
CA SER A 580 4.05 -55.75 0.98
C SER A 580 5.30 -55.94 0.10
N SER A 581 6.40 -56.38 0.72
CA SER A 581 7.67 -56.65 0.03
C SER A 581 7.51 -57.65 -1.13
N GLY A 582 7.61 -57.15 -2.37
CA GLY A 582 7.50 -57.95 -3.60
C GLY A 582 6.47 -57.42 -4.60
N ASP A 583 5.51 -56.61 -4.14
CA ASP A 583 4.62 -55.84 -5.02
C ASP A 583 5.30 -54.51 -5.43
N PRO A 584 5.03 -53.95 -6.62
CA PRO A 584 5.61 -52.67 -7.03
C PRO A 584 4.97 -51.49 -6.30
N VAL A 585 5.76 -50.46 -6.00
CA VAL A 585 5.22 -49.17 -5.53
C VAL A 585 4.45 -48.52 -6.69
N VAL A 586 3.15 -48.27 -6.49
CA VAL A 586 2.26 -47.64 -7.45
C VAL A 586 2.17 -46.15 -7.17
N ILE A 587 2.69 -45.34 -8.09
CA ILE A 587 2.64 -43.89 -8.02
C ILE A 587 1.71 -43.35 -9.10
N VAL A 588 0.87 -42.38 -8.74
CA VAL A 588 0.15 -41.53 -9.70
C VAL A 588 0.71 -40.11 -9.64
N ALA A 589 0.96 -39.49 -10.80
CA ALA A 589 1.51 -38.14 -10.89
C ALA A 589 0.79 -37.28 -11.94
N ALA A 590 0.67 -35.98 -11.64
CA ALA A 590 0.16 -34.92 -12.52
C ALA A 590 0.55 -33.53 -11.95
N GLY A 591 0.73 -32.53 -12.80
CA GLY A 591 0.79 -31.11 -12.43
C GLY A 591 -0.43 -30.35 -12.92
N ASP A 592 -0.51 -29.05 -12.58
CA ASP A 592 -1.34 -28.08 -13.30
C ASP A 592 -2.84 -28.45 -13.22
N ILE A 593 -3.34 -28.54 -11.98
CA ILE A 593 -4.50 -29.35 -11.60
C ILE A 593 -5.78 -28.51 -11.44
N ALA A 594 -6.00 -27.90 -10.26
CA ALA A 594 -7.30 -27.37 -9.89
C ALA A 594 -7.49 -25.95 -10.39
N CYS A 595 -8.59 -25.72 -11.11
CA CYS A 595 -8.91 -24.36 -11.55
C CYS A 595 -9.29 -23.47 -10.37
N ASP A 596 -9.12 -22.18 -10.61
CA ASP A 596 -9.84 -21.14 -9.89
C ASP A 596 -11.36 -21.44 -9.90
N PRO A 597 -12.03 -21.53 -8.74
CA PRO A 597 -13.47 -21.75 -8.69
C PRO A 597 -14.28 -20.54 -9.19
N GLN A 598 -13.65 -19.37 -9.34
CA GLN A 598 -14.24 -18.16 -9.93
C GLN A 598 -14.12 -18.15 -11.47
N SER A 599 -13.44 -19.13 -12.08
CA SER A 599 -13.31 -19.25 -13.54
C SER A 599 -14.63 -19.63 -14.21
N ASP A 600 -14.98 -18.97 -15.32
CA ASP A 600 -16.05 -19.37 -16.24
C ASP A 600 -15.97 -20.86 -16.67
N SER A 601 -14.76 -21.44 -16.68
CA SER A 601 -14.55 -22.84 -17.03
C SER A 601 -14.71 -23.82 -15.87
N TRP A 602 -14.80 -23.38 -14.61
CA TRP A 602 -14.93 -24.26 -13.44
C TRP A 602 -16.27 -25.00 -13.41
N ASN A 603 -17.36 -24.29 -13.72
CA ASN A 603 -18.68 -24.87 -13.99
C ASN A 603 -19.14 -25.86 -12.90
N ASP A 604 -19.24 -25.39 -11.64
CA ASP A 604 -19.56 -26.20 -10.45
C ASP A 604 -18.71 -27.50 -10.34
N ASN A 605 -17.40 -27.39 -10.64
CA ASN A 605 -16.45 -28.51 -10.66
C ASN A 605 -16.79 -29.64 -11.69
N ALA A 606 -17.60 -29.31 -12.70
CA ALA A 606 -17.85 -30.16 -13.87
C ALA A 606 -16.95 -29.81 -15.07
N GLY A 607 -16.31 -28.64 -15.07
CA GLY A 607 -15.37 -28.22 -16.09
C GLY A 607 -15.98 -27.93 -17.47
N THR A 608 -15.13 -27.80 -18.48
CA THR A 608 -15.48 -27.77 -19.91
C THR A 608 -14.60 -28.76 -20.68
N ASP A 609 -14.95 -29.15 -21.91
CA ASP A 609 -14.16 -30.13 -22.69
C ASP A 609 -12.68 -29.73 -22.94
N SER A 610 -12.31 -28.47 -22.70
CA SER A 610 -10.96 -27.93 -22.87
C SER A 610 -10.30 -27.39 -21.59
N ALA A 611 -10.97 -27.38 -20.43
CA ALA A 611 -10.46 -26.81 -19.18
C ALA A 611 -11.15 -27.36 -17.93
N CYS A 612 -10.48 -27.24 -16.78
CA CYS A 612 -10.99 -27.55 -15.45
C CYS A 612 -11.45 -29.01 -15.26
N ARG A 613 -10.64 -29.95 -15.74
CA ARG A 613 -10.89 -31.40 -15.74
C ARG A 613 -10.31 -32.16 -14.53
N HIS A 614 -9.81 -31.46 -13.52
CA HIS A 614 -9.22 -32.03 -12.29
C HIS A 614 -10.12 -33.03 -11.56
N LYS A 615 -11.45 -32.88 -11.63
CA LYS A 615 -12.39 -33.88 -11.12
C LYS A 615 -12.25 -35.25 -11.83
N TYR A 616 -12.11 -35.25 -13.15
CA TYR A 616 -12.05 -36.48 -13.95
C TYR A 616 -10.67 -37.15 -13.86
N THR A 617 -9.59 -36.36 -13.82
CA THR A 617 -8.24 -36.89 -13.59
C THR A 617 -8.07 -37.45 -12.18
N SER A 618 -8.67 -36.84 -11.14
CA SER A 618 -8.68 -37.43 -9.79
C SER A 618 -9.58 -38.68 -9.69
N ASP A 619 -10.69 -38.76 -10.42
CA ASP A 619 -11.48 -40.00 -10.51
C ASP A 619 -10.66 -41.14 -11.14
N VAL A 620 -9.83 -40.85 -12.16
CA VAL A 620 -8.88 -41.81 -12.76
C VAL A 620 -7.71 -42.14 -11.82
N ALA A 621 -7.18 -41.17 -11.08
CA ALA A 621 -6.13 -41.36 -10.08
C ALA A 621 -6.58 -42.30 -8.96
N LEU A 622 -7.77 -42.07 -8.39
CA LEU A 622 -8.41 -42.94 -7.41
C LEU A 622 -8.58 -44.37 -7.96
N ALA A 623 -8.99 -44.51 -9.22
CA ALA A 623 -9.18 -45.81 -9.85
C ALA A 623 -7.88 -46.64 -9.99
N GLN A 624 -6.69 -46.02 -9.95
CA GLN A 624 -5.42 -46.76 -9.95
C GLN A 624 -5.10 -47.42 -8.60
N SER A 625 -5.77 -47.00 -7.51
CA SER A 625 -5.43 -47.36 -6.13
C SER A 625 -3.94 -47.17 -5.80
N PRO A 626 -3.36 -45.98 -6.01
CA PRO A 626 -1.93 -45.74 -5.81
C PRO A 626 -1.53 -45.88 -4.34
N ASP A 627 -0.30 -46.33 -4.09
CA ASP A 627 0.35 -46.20 -2.79
C ASP A 627 0.61 -44.73 -2.47
N TYR A 628 1.09 -43.97 -3.47
CA TYR A 628 1.50 -42.57 -3.33
C TYR A 628 1.08 -41.70 -4.52
N VAL A 629 0.86 -40.41 -4.26
CA VAL A 629 0.48 -39.42 -5.28
C VAL A 629 1.48 -38.27 -5.29
N LEU A 630 2.09 -38.00 -6.45
CA LEU A 630 3.05 -36.90 -6.64
C LEU A 630 2.41 -35.80 -7.48
N VAL A 631 2.02 -34.69 -6.84
CA VAL A 631 1.50 -33.53 -7.57
C VAL A 631 2.62 -32.54 -7.91
N LEU A 632 2.71 -32.15 -9.17
CA LEU A 632 3.90 -31.56 -9.78
C LEU A 632 3.85 -30.03 -9.82
N GLY A 633 3.42 -29.41 -8.71
CA GLY A 633 3.16 -27.97 -8.62
C GLY A 633 1.94 -27.51 -9.43
N ASP A 634 1.61 -26.22 -9.28
CA ASP A 634 0.40 -25.59 -9.85
C ASP A 634 -0.85 -26.41 -9.53
N THR A 635 -0.95 -26.74 -8.25
CA THR A 635 -2.05 -27.52 -7.69
C THR A 635 -3.33 -26.70 -7.59
N GLN A 636 -3.25 -25.37 -7.44
CA GLN A 636 -4.41 -24.47 -7.40
C GLN A 636 -4.15 -23.16 -8.17
N TYR A 637 -5.07 -22.81 -9.07
CA TYR A 637 -5.12 -21.55 -9.84
C TYR A 637 -6.21 -20.60 -9.29
N GLU A 638 -6.27 -19.32 -9.67
CA GLU A 638 -5.18 -18.56 -10.31
C GLU A 638 -4.07 -18.22 -9.33
N ASP A 639 -4.35 -18.20 -8.02
CA ASP A 639 -3.32 -18.25 -6.97
C ASP A 639 -3.59 -19.38 -5.98
N GLY A 640 -2.53 -19.81 -5.29
CA GLY A 640 -2.59 -20.90 -4.32
C GLY A 640 -3.24 -20.56 -2.97
N ALA A 641 -4.29 -19.73 -2.89
CA ALA A 641 -4.94 -19.38 -1.62
C ALA A 641 -5.69 -20.56 -0.97
N LEU A 642 -5.61 -20.64 0.36
CA LEU A 642 -6.18 -21.74 1.17
C LEU A 642 -7.70 -21.91 0.99
N GLN A 643 -8.42 -20.83 0.67
CA GLN A 643 -9.86 -20.89 0.41
C GLN A 643 -10.16 -21.56 -0.94
N GLU A 644 -9.36 -21.29 -1.97
CA GLU A 644 -9.55 -21.86 -3.31
C GLU A 644 -9.15 -23.33 -3.33
N TYR A 645 -8.08 -23.70 -2.61
CA TYR A 645 -7.76 -25.10 -2.30
C TYR A 645 -8.96 -25.85 -1.73
N ARG A 646 -9.65 -25.28 -0.73
CA ARG A 646 -10.83 -25.88 -0.09
C ARG A 646 -12.06 -25.92 -1.01
N ALA A 647 -12.14 -25.05 -2.01
CA ALA A 647 -13.27 -24.98 -2.94
C ALA A 647 -13.11 -25.88 -4.19
N SER A 648 -11.87 -26.11 -4.66
CA SER A 648 -11.61 -26.71 -5.97
C SER A 648 -10.69 -27.94 -5.92
N TYR A 649 -9.49 -27.82 -5.33
CA TYR A 649 -8.59 -28.96 -5.17
C TYR A 649 -9.12 -30.01 -4.17
N ASP A 650 -9.60 -29.57 -3.00
CA ASP A 650 -9.97 -30.46 -1.89
C ASP A 650 -11.13 -31.41 -2.23
N PRO A 651 -12.24 -30.97 -2.87
CA PRO A 651 -13.30 -31.88 -3.32
C PRO A 651 -12.87 -32.87 -4.40
N THR A 652 -11.70 -32.70 -5.03
CA THR A 652 -11.23 -33.50 -6.17
C THR A 652 -9.97 -34.31 -5.87
N TRP A 653 -8.82 -33.67 -5.79
CA TRP A 653 -7.54 -34.31 -5.48
C TRP A 653 -7.26 -34.39 -3.97
N GLY A 654 -7.93 -33.58 -3.13
CA GLY A 654 -7.89 -33.73 -1.67
C GLY A 654 -8.39 -35.10 -1.17
N ARG A 655 -9.21 -35.79 -1.97
CA ARG A 655 -9.61 -37.20 -1.77
C ARG A 655 -8.42 -38.19 -1.70
N LEU A 656 -7.23 -37.78 -2.13
CA LEU A 656 -5.97 -38.54 -2.10
C LEU A 656 -4.93 -37.91 -1.15
N LEU A 657 -5.28 -36.88 -0.38
CA LEU A 657 -4.35 -36.15 0.50
C LEU A 657 -3.69 -37.05 1.57
N ASP A 658 -4.32 -38.17 1.91
CA ASP A 658 -3.73 -39.20 2.80
C ASP A 658 -2.41 -39.77 2.25
N ARG A 659 -2.18 -39.71 0.94
CA ARG A 659 -0.98 -40.23 0.24
C ARG A 659 -0.34 -39.26 -0.74
N THR A 660 -0.79 -38.00 -0.79
CA THR A 660 -0.17 -36.94 -1.60
C THR A 660 1.14 -36.44 -0.96
N TYR A 661 2.15 -36.28 -1.82
CA TYR A 661 3.45 -35.67 -1.56
C TYR A 661 3.70 -34.62 -2.66
N PRO A 662 3.45 -33.33 -2.40
CA PRO A 662 3.46 -32.30 -3.43
C PRO A 662 4.86 -31.71 -3.69
N ALA A 663 5.14 -31.35 -4.94
CA ALA A 663 6.06 -30.26 -5.28
C ALA A 663 5.27 -28.94 -5.30
N VAL A 664 5.95 -27.79 -5.38
CA VAL A 664 5.34 -26.46 -5.42
C VAL A 664 5.63 -25.78 -6.76
N GLY A 665 4.60 -25.20 -7.39
CA GLY A 665 4.67 -24.49 -8.67
C GLY A 665 4.69 -22.98 -8.51
N ASN A 666 4.57 -22.25 -9.61
CA ASN A 666 4.66 -20.79 -9.59
C ASN A 666 3.32 -20.11 -9.23
N HIS A 667 2.17 -20.76 -9.46
CA HIS A 667 0.87 -20.23 -9.03
C HIS A 667 0.69 -20.28 -7.52
N GLU A 668 1.34 -21.20 -6.82
CA GLU A 668 1.36 -21.22 -5.35
C GLU A 668 2.00 -19.95 -4.75
N TYR A 669 3.12 -19.48 -5.34
CA TYR A 669 3.85 -18.29 -4.87
C TYR A 669 3.19 -16.95 -5.21
N ARG A 670 2.12 -16.93 -6.03
CA ARG A 670 1.23 -15.77 -6.13
C ARG A 670 0.61 -15.43 -4.77
N THR A 671 0.46 -16.42 -3.87
CA THR A 671 0.32 -16.14 -2.43
C THR A 671 1.70 -15.94 -1.81
N GLY A 672 1.93 -14.80 -1.14
CA GLY A 672 3.25 -14.44 -0.64
C GLY A 672 3.82 -15.48 0.33
N GLY A 673 4.89 -16.17 -0.08
CA GLY A 673 5.52 -17.26 0.67
C GLY A 673 4.85 -18.63 0.51
N ALA A 674 4.10 -18.85 -0.57
CA ALA A 674 3.29 -20.04 -0.86
C ALA A 674 2.39 -20.45 0.34
N ALA A 675 1.83 -19.45 1.03
CA ALA A 675 1.19 -19.62 2.33
C ALA A 675 -0.06 -20.50 2.29
N GLY A 676 -0.88 -20.43 1.24
CA GLY A 676 -2.07 -21.27 1.15
C GLY A 676 -1.73 -22.74 0.87
N TYR A 677 -0.74 -23.01 0.02
CA TYR A 677 -0.17 -24.33 -0.23
C TYR A 677 0.42 -24.96 1.04
N PHE A 678 1.31 -24.24 1.75
CA PHE A 678 1.91 -24.76 2.98
C PHE A 678 0.88 -24.85 4.13
N ALA A 679 -0.19 -24.06 4.12
CA ALA A 679 -1.30 -24.22 5.05
C ALA A 679 -2.19 -25.44 4.73
N TYR A 680 -2.41 -25.75 3.46
CA TYR A 680 -3.25 -26.88 3.01
C TYR A 680 -2.53 -28.23 3.13
N PHE A 681 -1.35 -28.38 2.52
CA PHE A 681 -0.59 -29.63 2.55
C PHE A 681 0.20 -29.84 3.86
N GLY A 682 0.47 -28.76 4.61
CA GLY A 682 1.14 -28.80 5.91
C GLY A 682 2.43 -29.60 5.90
N ASP A 683 2.55 -30.53 6.84
CA ASP A 683 3.74 -31.35 7.07
C ASP A 683 4.06 -32.32 5.90
N ARG A 684 3.16 -32.49 4.93
CA ARG A 684 3.44 -33.25 3.68
C ARG A 684 4.29 -32.47 2.68
N ALA A 685 4.10 -31.15 2.61
CA ALA A 685 4.96 -30.24 1.85
C ALA A 685 6.22 -29.82 2.64
N THR A 686 6.23 -30.05 3.96
CA THR A 686 7.25 -29.56 4.90
C THR A 686 7.78 -30.62 5.88
N PRO A 687 8.09 -31.87 5.46
CA PRO A 687 8.51 -32.92 6.39
C PRO A 687 9.87 -32.67 7.07
N LEU A 688 10.68 -31.75 6.51
CA LEU A 688 11.93 -31.25 7.12
C LEU A 688 11.71 -30.07 8.07
N GLU A 689 10.51 -29.48 8.08
CA GLU A 689 10.13 -28.28 8.83
C GLU A 689 8.71 -28.43 9.45
N PRO A 690 8.46 -29.43 10.31
CA PRO A 690 7.11 -29.74 10.78
C PRO A 690 6.43 -28.56 11.47
N GLY A 691 5.16 -28.32 11.15
CA GLY A 691 4.43 -27.14 11.60
C GLY A 691 4.71 -25.84 10.82
N CYS A 692 5.58 -25.86 9.79
CA CYS A 692 5.75 -24.71 8.89
C CYS A 692 4.53 -24.53 7.96
N ARG A 693 4.05 -23.30 7.81
CA ARG A 693 2.80 -22.98 7.07
C ARG A 693 2.92 -21.80 6.09
N LYS A 694 4.13 -21.22 5.94
CA LYS A 694 4.49 -20.13 5.02
C LYS A 694 6.02 -19.98 5.02
N ASP A 695 6.61 -19.53 3.90
CA ASP A 695 8.06 -19.28 3.74
C ASP A 695 8.92 -20.54 3.97
N CYS A 696 8.34 -21.72 3.70
CA CYS A 696 8.96 -23.02 3.91
C CYS A 696 9.74 -23.46 2.66
N LYS A 697 10.70 -24.40 2.83
CA LYS A 697 11.62 -24.81 1.75
C LYS A 697 10.94 -25.43 0.52
N GLY A 698 9.83 -26.15 0.68
CA GLY A 698 9.15 -26.87 -0.41
C GLY A 698 9.98 -27.95 -1.12
N TYR A 699 11.17 -28.29 -0.60
CA TYR A 699 12.02 -29.39 -1.07
C TYR A 699 12.30 -30.38 0.05
N TYR A 700 12.26 -31.67 -0.27
CA TYR A 700 12.41 -32.77 0.69
C TYR A 700 12.71 -34.09 -0.02
N ALA A 701 13.03 -35.13 0.74
CA ALA A 701 13.27 -36.47 0.21
C ALA A 701 12.84 -37.54 1.20
N TRP A 702 12.44 -38.70 0.68
CA TRP A 702 11.90 -39.81 1.48
C TRP A 702 12.06 -41.14 0.76
N ALA A 703 12.09 -42.24 1.52
CA ALA A 703 12.11 -43.58 0.96
C ALA A 703 10.69 -43.99 0.54
N LEU A 704 10.54 -44.44 -0.71
CA LEU A 704 9.30 -45.01 -1.23
C LEU A 704 9.13 -46.45 -0.73
N ASP A 705 10.23 -47.22 -0.78
CA ASP A 705 10.41 -48.56 -0.22
C ASP A 705 11.89 -48.79 0.18
N GLU A 706 12.29 -50.04 0.33
CA GLU A 706 13.70 -50.41 0.55
C GLU A 706 14.63 -50.14 -0.66
N HIS A 707 14.14 -50.07 -1.90
CA HIS A 707 14.95 -49.88 -3.12
C HIS A 707 14.93 -48.44 -3.68
N TRP A 708 13.83 -47.70 -3.52
CA TRP A 708 13.60 -46.41 -4.18
C TRP A 708 13.55 -45.23 -3.19
N VAL A 709 14.01 -44.06 -3.66
CA VAL A 709 13.93 -42.77 -2.97
C VAL A 709 13.27 -41.74 -3.88
N ALA A 710 12.30 -41.01 -3.34
CA ALA A 710 11.68 -39.86 -3.99
C ALA A 710 12.28 -38.55 -3.47
N ILE A 711 12.52 -37.59 -4.35
CA ILE A 711 13.06 -36.26 -4.03
C ILE A 711 12.16 -35.19 -4.67
N ALA A 712 11.52 -34.37 -3.83
CA ALA A 712 10.83 -33.15 -4.23
C ALA A 712 11.85 -32.02 -4.37
N VAL A 713 11.89 -31.39 -5.54
CA VAL A 713 12.72 -30.23 -5.85
C VAL A 713 11.81 -29.03 -6.07
N ASN A 714 12.07 -27.95 -5.34
CA ASN A 714 11.41 -26.67 -5.52
C ASN A 714 12.10 -25.93 -6.66
N SER A 715 11.50 -25.96 -7.85
CA SER A 715 12.05 -25.33 -9.06
C SER A 715 11.76 -23.83 -9.17
N ASN A 716 11.13 -23.22 -8.15
CA ASN A 716 11.06 -21.77 -7.99
C ASN A 716 12.35 -21.29 -7.31
N CYS A 717 13.45 -21.31 -8.06
CA CYS A 717 14.80 -21.30 -7.50
C CYS A 717 15.12 -20.11 -6.59
N ASP A 718 14.61 -18.91 -6.88
CA ASP A 718 14.92 -17.71 -6.09
C ASP A 718 14.28 -17.73 -4.69
N GLU A 719 13.08 -18.30 -4.54
CA GLU A 719 12.37 -18.45 -3.28
C GLU A 719 13.10 -19.37 -2.27
N VAL A 720 14.04 -20.19 -2.75
CA VAL A 720 14.78 -21.19 -1.95
C VAL A 720 16.29 -20.95 -1.85
N GLY A 721 16.76 -19.77 -2.27
CA GLY A 721 18.19 -19.42 -2.25
C GLY A 721 19.01 -20.08 -3.37
N GLY A 722 18.37 -20.40 -4.49
CA GLY A 722 18.96 -20.87 -5.73
C GLY A 722 18.91 -22.39 -5.95
N CYS A 723 19.07 -22.81 -7.21
CA CYS A 723 19.22 -24.21 -7.62
C CYS A 723 20.66 -24.58 -8.04
N ARG A 724 21.52 -23.59 -8.30
CA ARG A 724 22.87 -23.77 -8.83
C ARG A 724 23.84 -24.45 -7.84
N ALA A 725 24.97 -24.94 -8.33
CA ALA A 725 25.96 -25.64 -7.51
C ALA A 725 26.41 -24.84 -6.28
N GLY A 726 26.13 -25.38 -5.09
CA GLY A 726 26.43 -24.76 -3.81
C GLY A 726 25.25 -24.08 -3.10
N SER A 727 24.07 -24.01 -3.71
CA SER A 727 22.85 -23.53 -3.02
C SER A 727 22.41 -24.47 -1.87
N PRO A 728 21.52 -24.02 -0.96
CA PRO A 728 20.99 -24.88 0.11
C PRO A 728 20.27 -26.13 -0.43
N GLN A 729 19.45 -25.95 -1.47
CA GLN A 729 18.77 -27.06 -2.15
C GLN A 729 19.76 -28.01 -2.85
N TYR A 730 20.77 -27.49 -3.53
CA TYR A 730 21.80 -28.31 -4.18
C TYR A 730 22.56 -29.18 -3.17
N GLN A 731 22.97 -28.57 -2.04
CA GLN A 731 23.65 -29.29 -0.95
C GLN A 731 22.74 -30.34 -0.30
N PHE A 732 21.47 -30.03 -0.08
CA PHE A 732 20.48 -30.98 0.42
C PHE A 732 20.38 -32.20 -0.51
N VAL A 733 20.10 -32.00 -1.80
CA VAL A 733 19.90 -33.11 -2.75
C VAL A 733 21.17 -33.95 -2.92
N ALA A 734 22.36 -33.33 -2.93
CA ALA A 734 23.62 -34.06 -2.92
C ALA A 734 23.75 -34.98 -1.69
N SER A 735 23.40 -34.48 -0.49
CA SER A 735 23.44 -35.27 0.75
C SER A 735 22.43 -36.43 0.76
N VAL A 736 21.30 -36.29 0.07
CA VAL A 736 20.30 -37.37 -0.09
C VAL A 736 20.87 -38.52 -0.93
N PHE A 737 21.52 -38.20 -2.06
CA PHE A 737 22.19 -39.22 -2.88
C PHE A 737 23.32 -39.92 -2.13
N GLU A 738 24.17 -39.17 -1.41
CA GLU A 738 25.26 -39.73 -0.60
C GLU A 738 24.76 -40.63 0.54
N ALA A 739 23.65 -40.28 1.19
CA ALA A 739 23.05 -41.06 2.26
C ALA A 739 22.31 -42.33 1.77
N ASN A 740 21.96 -42.42 0.49
CA ASN A 740 21.17 -43.51 -0.11
C ASN A 740 21.91 -44.22 -1.25
N ALA A 741 23.25 -44.22 -1.24
CA ALA A 741 24.05 -44.85 -2.28
C ALA A 741 23.70 -46.35 -2.46
N GLY A 742 23.37 -46.73 -3.70
CA GLY A 742 22.89 -48.07 -4.04
C GLY A 742 21.35 -48.24 -4.00
N LYS A 743 20.61 -47.12 -4.01
CA LYS A 743 19.16 -47.06 -4.29
C LYS A 743 18.89 -46.37 -5.63
N HIS A 744 17.70 -46.60 -6.18
CA HIS A 744 17.19 -45.90 -7.36
C HIS A 744 16.48 -44.60 -6.97
N PHE A 745 16.53 -43.59 -7.85
CA PHE A 745 16.02 -42.24 -7.54
C PHE A 745 14.95 -41.78 -8.52
N LEU A 746 13.84 -41.29 -7.95
CA LEU A 746 12.78 -40.56 -8.62
C LEU A 746 12.81 -39.10 -8.15
N VAL A 747 13.09 -38.16 -9.04
CA VAL A 747 13.08 -36.72 -8.72
C VAL A 747 11.85 -36.07 -9.35
N TYR A 748 11.19 -35.16 -8.65
CA TYR A 748 10.02 -34.45 -9.18
C TYR A 748 10.02 -32.98 -8.77
N MET A 749 9.51 -32.13 -9.65
CA MET A 749 9.50 -30.66 -9.52
C MET A 749 8.31 -30.09 -10.29
N HIS A 750 8.19 -28.76 -10.36
CA HIS A 750 7.21 -28.10 -11.22
C HIS A 750 7.75 -27.82 -12.63
N HIS A 751 8.56 -26.77 -12.80
CA HIS A 751 9.13 -26.39 -14.09
C HIS A 751 9.95 -27.53 -14.78
N PRO A 752 9.71 -27.85 -16.06
CA PRO A 752 10.44 -28.88 -16.79
C PRO A 752 11.85 -28.45 -17.17
N TYR A 753 12.78 -29.40 -17.20
CA TYR A 753 14.12 -29.19 -17.75
C TYR A 753 14.20 -29.55 -19.24
N TRP A 754 13.43 -30.54 -19.69
CA TRP A 754 13.21 -30.81 -21.12
C TRP A 754 11.72 -30.76 -21.43
N SER A 755 11.35 -29.98 -22.43
CA SER A 755 9.97 -29.79 -22.86
C SER A 755 9.98 -29.17 -24.25
N THR A 756 9.03 -29.53 -25.11
CA THR A 756 8.73 -28.77 -26.34
C THR A 756 7.67 -27.69 -26.11
N GLY A 757 7.26 -27.49 -24.87
CA GLY A 757 6.16 -26.62 -24.46
C GLY A 757 6.33 -25.13 -24.78
N LYS A 758 5.33 -24.33 -24.41
CA LYS A 758 5.37 -22.86 -24.56
C LYS A 758 6.59 -22.28 -23.85
N TYR A 759 6.97 -22.85 -22.71
CA TYR A 759 8.04 -22.36 -21.84
C TYR A 759 9.38 -23.08 -22.08
N HIS A 760 9.56 -23.71 -23.25
CA HIS A 760 10.78 -24.41 -23.68
C HIS A 760 12.08 -23.66 -23.38
N ASN A 761 12.96 -24.30 -22.58
CA ASN A 761 14.24 -23.83 -22.04
C ASN A 761 14.22 -22.81 -20.89
N CYS A 762 13.08 -22.24 -20.46
CA CYS A 762 13.06 -21.14 -19.47
C CYS A 762 13.91 -21.45 -18.21
N CYS A 763 13.76 -22.65 -17.64
CA CYS A 763 14.44 -23.06 -16.41
C CYS A 763 15.77 -23.80 -16.61
N LYS A 764 16.25 -24.02 -17.85
CA LYS A 764 17.52 -24.75 -18.08
C LYS A 764 18.74 -24.04 -17.49
N GLY A 765 18.69 -22.70 -17.37
CA GLY A 765 19.76 -21.91 -16.76
C GLY A 765 19.99 -22.22 -15.27
N GLU A 766 18.91 -22.30 -14.49
CA GLU A 766 18.98 -22.53 -13.04
C GLU A 766 19.07 -24.02 -12.66
N LEU A 767 18.28 -24.87 -13.33
CA LEU A 767 18.21 -26.31 -13.02
C LEU A 767 19.39 -27.10 -13.57
N GLY A 768 20.19 -26.53 -14.49
CA GLY A 768 21.25 -27.25 -15.20
C GLY A 768 22.34 -27.84 -14.30
N ASP A 769 22.64 -27.25 -13.13
CA ASP A 769 23.57 -27.85 -12.17
C ASP A 769 22.96 -29.01 -11.38
N LEU A 770 21.66 -28.95 -11.05
CA LEU A 770 20.94 -30.08 -10.47
C LEU A 770 20.89 -31.25 -11.46
N TYR A 771 20.61 -31.01 -12.74
CA TYR A 771 20.61 -32.10 -13.73
C TYR A 771 22.00 -32.73 -13.94
N LYS A 772 23.10 -31.96 -13.86
CA LYS A 772 24.48 -32.51 -13.82
C LYS A 772 24.77 -33.32 -12.54
N LEU A 773 24.08 -33.03 -11.43
CA LEU A 773 24.14 -33.80 -10.19
C LEU A 773 23.33 -35.09 -10.32
N PHE A 774 22.14 -35.03 -10.92
CA PHE A 774 21.27 -36.17 -11.20
C PHE A 774 21.95 -37.18 -12.13
N GLU A 775 22.59 -36.71 -13.21
CA GLU A 775 23.38 -37.54 -14.13
C GLU A 775 24.57 -38.20 -13.43
N ARG A 776 25.24 -37.49 -12.50
CA ARG A 776 26.38 -38.03 -11.73
C ARG A 776 25.96 -39.18 -10.80
N TYR A 777 24.77 -39.11 -10.22
CA TYR A 777 24.29 -40.06 -9.21
C TYR A 777 23.33 -41.13 -9.74
N GLY A 778 23.03 -41.15 -11.04
CA GLY A 778 22.19 -42.19 -11.65
C GLY A 778 20.70 -42.03 -11.32
N VAL A 779 20.15 -40.82 -11.51
CA VAL A 779 18.70 -40.61 -11.39
C VAL A 779 17.98 -41.25 -12.59
N GLU A 780 17.13 -42.23 -12.30
CA GLU A 780 16.37 -42.98 -13.31
C GLU A 780 15.30 -42.11 -14.00
N LEU A 781 14.62 -41.30 -13.18
CA LEU A 781 13.35 -40.66 -13.51
C LEU A 781 13.30 -39.22 -12.99
N THR A 782 12.86 -38.31 -13.86
CA THR A 782 12.51 -36.92 -13.51
C THR A 782 11.09 -36.58 -13.99
N LEU A 783 10.25 -36.01 -13.11
CA LEU A 783 8.87 -35.60 -13.42
C LEU A 783 8.67 -34.07 -13.25
N SER A 784 7.83 -33.47 -14.10
CA SER A 784 7.49 -32.04 -14.09
C SER A 784 6.08 -31.75 -14.62
N GLY A 785 5.54 -30.58 -14.27
CA GLY A 785 4.29 -30.00 -14.81
C GLY A 785 4.60 -28.77 -15.70
N HIS A 786 3.91 -27.66 -15.46
CA HIS A 786 4.07 -26.29 -16.00
C HIS A 786 3.72 -26.13 -17.49
N ASP A 787 4.24 -26.99 -18.37
CA ASP A 787 3.79 -27.06 -19.75
C ASP A 787 2.57 -27.98 -19.83
N HIS A 788 1.42 -27.43 -20.27
CA HIS A 788 0.12 -28.11 -20.18
C HIS A 788 -0.10 -29.22 -21.23
N ASN A 789 0.76 -30.23 -21.22
CA ASN A 789 0.74 -31.41 -22.06
C ASN A 789 1.21 -32.65 -21.29
N TYR A 790 1.17 -33.81 -21.94
CA TYR A 790 1.98 -34.97 -21.55
C TYR A 790 3.10 -35.17 -22.57
N GLN A 791 4.34 -35.24 -22.11
CA GLN A 791 5.51 -35.51 -22.95
C GLN A 791 6.44 -36.52 -22.28
N ARG A 792 6.99 -37.46 -23.06
CA ARG A 792 8.02 -38.42 -22.63
C ARG A 792 9.25 -38.29 -23.49
N PHE A 793 10.40 -38.19 -22.83
CA PHE A 793 11.72 -38.21 -23.46
C PHE A 793 12.40 -39.57 -23.31
N ALA A 794 13.28 -39.88 -24.26
CA ALA A 794 14.25 -40.97 -24.14
C ALA A 794 15.25 -40.64 -23.02
N PRO A 795 15.85 -41.66 -22.37
CA PRO A 795 17.00 -41.49 -21.48
C PRO A 795 18.08 -40.59 -22.09
N GLN A 796 18.49 -39.53 -21.39
CA GLN A 796 19.45 -38.54 -21.89
C GLN A 796 20.32 -37.90 -20.80
N THR A 797 21.50 -37.40 -21.20
CA THR A 797 22.41 -36.63 -20.34
C THR A 797 21.89 -35.21 -20.11
N ALA A 798 22.33 -34.52 -19.06
CA ALA A 798 21.97 -33.14 -18.72
C ALA A 798 22.27 -32.12 -19.83
N SER A 799 23.00 -32.51 -20.89
CA SER A 799 23.32 -31.71 -22.08
C SER A 799 22.43 -32.04 -23.30
N SER A 800 21.24 -32.63 -23.10
CA SER A 800 20.31 -33.08 -24.16
C SER A 800 20.93 -34.06 -25.16
N VAL A 801 21.76 -35.01 -24.71
CA VAL A 801 22.30 -36.09 -25.56
C VAL A 801 21.69 -37.43 -25.13
N CYS A 802 20.90 -38.03 -26.03
CA CYS A 802 20.22 -39.30 -25.75
C CYS A 802 21.25 -40.42 -25.48
N SER A 803 21.09 -41.12 -24.36
CA SER A 803 22.04 -42.10 -23.84
C SER A 803 21.28 -43.13 -23.01
N ALA A 804 21.50 -44.43 -23.25
CA ALA A 804 20.74 -45.48 -22.58
C ALA A 804 20.89 -45.53 -21.05
N GLY A 805 21.98 -44.97 -20.51
CA GLY A 805 22.19 -44.74 -19.07
C GLY A 805 22.09 -43.27 -18.67
N GLY A 806 21.19 -42.53 -19.33
CA GLY A 806 20.82 -41.15 -18.98
C GLY A 806 19.47 -41.11 -18.25
N ILE A 807 19.08 -39.91 -17.82
CA ILE A 807 17.84 -39.67 -17.07
C ILE A 807 16.64 -39.77 -18.02
N ARG A 808 15.58 -40.53 -17.69
CA ARG A 808 14.29 -40.43 -18.38
C ARG A 808 13.48 -39.27 -17.79
N HIS A 809 12.78 -38.52 -18.65
CA HIS A 809 11.97 -37.37 -18.25
C HIS A 809 10.53 -37.46 -18.75
N PHE A 810 9.60 -36.99 -17.91
CA PHE A 810 8.19 -36.86 -18.22
C PHE A 810 7.67 -35.47 -17.83
N VAL A 811 7.03 -34.79 -18.78
CA VAL A 811 6.11 -33.67 -18.52
C VAL A 811 4.71 -34.25 -18.38
N VAL A 812 3.97 -33.84 -17.34
CA VAL A 812 2.62 -34.34 -17.01
C VAL A 812 1.72 -33.18 -16.54
N GLY A 813 1.81 -32.04 -17.21
CA GLY A 813 1.07 -30.81 -16.88
C GLY A 813 -0.36 -30.76 -17.44
N ASN A 814 -0.90 -31.88 -17.89
CA ASN A 814 -2.29 -32.02 -18.32
C ASN A 814 -3.19 -32.60 -17.21
N GLY A 815 -2.90 -32.25 -15.95
CA GLY A 815 -3.62 -32.75 -14.77
C GLY A 815 -5.01 -32.16 -14.55
N GLY A 816 -5.31 -30.98 -15.09
CA GLY A 816 -6.70 -30.51 -15.11
C GLY A 816 -6.97 -29.08 -15.55
N LYS A 817 -6.01 -28.15 -15.49
CA LYS A 817 -6.23 -26.71 -15.68
C LYS A 817 -6.76 -26.36 -17.09
N ASN A 818 -5.93 -26.51 -18.12
CA ASN A 818 -6.28 -26.48 -19.54
C ASN A 818 -5.24 -27.28 -20.32
N LEU A 819 -5.34 -27.35 -21.66
CA LEU A 819 -4.29 -27.90 -22.53
C LEU A 819 -3.60 -26.76 -23.31
N GLN A 820 -2.39 -27.01 -23.84
CA GLN A 820 -1.65 -26.08 -24.71
C GLN A 820 -1.11 -26.83 -25.95
N ASP A 821 -1.12 -26.16 -27.12
CA ASP A 821 -0.51 -26.61 -28.37
C ASP A 821 0.95 -26.11 -28.45
N THR A 822 1.90 -27.02 -28.68
CA THR A 822 3.34 -26.76 -28.49
C THR A 822 4.23 -27.36 -29.59
N ASP A 823 3.65 -27.92 -30.66
CA ASP A 823 4.38 -28.62 -31.75
C ASP A 823 5.45 -27.74 -32.45
N ALA A 824 5.33 -26.41 -32.33
CA ALA A 824 6.28 -25.42 -32.83
C ALA A 824 7.75 -25.63 -32.39
N ASN A 825 8.01 -26.25 -31.23
CA ASN A 825 9.38 -26.49 -30.74
C ASN A 825 9.87 -27.94 -30.97
N LYS A 826 9.06 -28.85 -31.51
CA LYS A 826 9.37 -30.29 -31.56
C LYS A 826 10.69 -30.63 -32.25
N SER A 827 11.11 -29.81 -33.22
CA SER A 827 12.40 -29.94 -33.92
C SER A 827 13.64 -29.56 -33.08
N LYS A 828 13.48 -29.08 -31.85
CA LYS A 828 14.56 -28.54 -30.99
C LYS A 828 15.06 -29.52 -29.92
N GLU A 829 14.25 -30.50 -29.49
CA GLU A 829 14.67 -31.52 -28.51
C GLU A 829 14.93 -32.88 -29.20
N PRO A 830 16.19 -33.35 -29.26
CA PRO A 830 16.55 -34.52 -30.08
C PRO A 830 16.10 -35.87 -29.49
N CYS A 831 15.56 -35.88 -28.26
CA CYS A 831 15.21 -37.09 -27.51
C CYS A 831 13.70 -37.20 -27.19
N ASP A 832 12.83 -36.40 -27.82
CA ASP A 832 11.37 -36.53 -27.71
C ASP A 832 10.89 -37.89 -28.26
N GLU A 833 10.18 -38.69 -27.45
CA GLU A 833 9.65 -40.00 -27.86
C GLU A 833 8.12 -40.00 -28.05
N TYR A 834 7.39 -39.15 -27.32
CA TYR A 834 5.93 -39.10 -27.33
C TYR A 834 5.43 -37.77 -26.76
N LEU A 835 4.42 -37.16 -27.40
CA LEU A 835 3.77 -35.92 -27.01
C LEU A 835 2.25 -36.06 -27.16
N ASN A 836 1.47 -35.57 -26.19
CA ASN A 836 0.01 -35.48 -26.26
C ASN A 836 -0.48 -34.17 -25.63
N GLU A 837 -1.12 -33.37 -26.47
CA GLU A 837 -1.66 -32.03 -26.17
C GLU A 837 -3.20 -31.99 -26.27
N THR A 838 -3.84 -33.17 -26.37
CA THR A 838 -5.26 -33.34 -26.74
C THR A 838 -6.06 -34.16 -25.71
N SER A 839 -5.46 -34.50 -24.58
CA SER A 839 -6.09 -35.29 -23.51
C SER A 839 -5.57 -34.87 -22.15
N PHE A 840 -6.47 -34.60 -21.22
CA PHE A 840 -6.15 -34.59 -19.79
C PHE A 840 -5.94 -36.02 -19.28
N GLY A 841 -5.15 -36.18 -18.22
CA GLY A 841 -4.89 -37.50 -17.66
C GLY A 841 -3.93 -37.48 -16.49
N VAL A 842 -3.38 -38.65 -16.18
CA VAL A 842 -2.38 -38.85 -15.13
C VAL A 842 -1.30 -39.84 -15.60
N LEU A 843 -0.06 -39.64 -15.18
CA LEU A 843 1.00 -40.63 -15.31
C LEU A 843 0.87 -41.65 -14.17
N VAL A 844 0.87 -42.93 -14.50
CA VAL A 844 0.95 -44.03 -13.53
C VAL A 844 2.32 -44.69 -13.67
N LEU A 845 3.05 -44.80 -12.57
CA LEU A 845 4.32 -45.52 -12.48
C LEU A 845 4.15 -46.76 -11.59
N ARG A 846 4.85 -47.84 -11.93
CA ARG A 846 5.02 -49.03 -11.09
C ARG A 846 6.50 -49.29 -10.94
N LEU A 847 7.03 -49.07 -9.74
CA LEU A 847 8.45 -49.18 -9.42
C LEU A 847 8.73 -50.54 -8.80
N PHE A 848 9.62 -51.31 -9.43
CA PHE A 848 10.10 -52.62 -8.96
C PHE A 848 11.58 -52.53 -8.56
N PRO A 849 12.13 -53.54 -7.86
CA PRO A 849 13.57 -53.59 -7.54
C PRO A 849 14.52 -53.69 -8.75
N ASP A 850 14.01 -54.02 -9.95
CA ASP A 850 14.81 -54.33 -11.15
C ASP A 850 14.41 -53.53 -12.41
N ARG A 851 13.33 -52.75 -12.33
CA ARG A 851 12.79 -51.94 -13.44
C ARG A 851 11.73 -50.95 -12.95
N TYR A 852 11.32 -50.07 -13.84
CA TYR A 852 10.01 -49.42 -13.74
C TYR A 852 9.13 -49.70 -14.97
N GLU A 853 7.83 -49.57 -14.78
CA GLU A 853 6.79 -49.59 -15.80
C GLU A 853 6.00 -48.28 -15.72
N TRP A 854 5.58 -47.74 -16.87
CA TRP A 854 4.76 -46.52 -16.93
C TRP A 854 3.54 -46.69 -17.83
N SER A 855 2.49 -45.94 -17.54
CA SER A 855 1.36 -45.72 -18.44
C SER A 855 0.75 -44.34 -18.21
N PHE A 856 0.58 -43.54 -19.26
CA PHE A 856 -0.25 -42.34 -19.21
C PHE A 856 -1.70 -42.71 -19.51
N VAL A 857 -2.58 -42.42 -18.55
CA VAL A 857 -4.01 -42.78 -18.57
C VAL A 857 -4.82 -41.50 -18.68
N SER A 858 -5.62 -41.38 -19.74
CA SER A 858 -6.51 -40.24 -19.94
C SER A 858 -7.61 -40.18 -18.89
N GLU A 859 -8.22 -39.01 -18.72
CA GLU A 859 -9.47 -38.81 -17.96
C GLU A 859 -10.64 -39.73 -18.36
N SER A 860 -10.60 -40.29 -19.58
CA SER A 860 -11.56 -41.28 -20.09
C SER A 860 -11.18 -42.73 -19.79
N GLY A 861 -10.11 -42.96 -19.03
CA GLY A 861 -9.60 -44.27 -18.64
C GLY A 861 -8.83 -45.01 -19.75
N ALA A 862 -8.45 -44.33 -20.84
CA ALA A 862 -7.70 -44.93 -21.93
C ALA A 862 -6.19 -44.79 -21.70
N VAL A 863 -5.44 -45.89 -21.83
CA VAL A 863 -3.98 -45.85 -21.86
C VAL A 863 -3.53 -45.33 -23.22
N LEU A 864 -2.90 -44.16 -23.26
CA LEU A 864 -2.48 -43.50 -24.51
C LEU A 864 -0.98 -43.65 -24.80
N ASP A 865 -0.18 -43.79 -23.74
CA ASP A 865 1.24 -44.15 -23.79
C ASP A 865 1.56 -45.15 -22.67
N GLN A 866 2.52 -46.05 -22.89
CA GLN A 866 2.99 -47.01 -21.90
C GLN A 866 4.35 -47.63 -22.27
N GLY A 867 5.08 -48.13 -21.27
CA GLY A 867 6.33 -48.86 -21.49
C GLY A 867 6.98 -49.38 -20.21
N THR A 868 8.21 -49.87 -20.35
CA THR A 868 9.05 -50.34 -19.26
C THR A 868 10.52 -50.04 -19.54
N THR A 869 11.34 -49.92 -18.50
CA THR A 869 12.80 -49.73 -18.60
C THR A 869 13.45 -50.38 -17.36
N PRO A 870 14.44 -51.29 -17.53
CA PRO A 870 15.22 -51.84 -16.43
C PRO A 870 16.00 -50.75 -15.66
N VAL A 871 16.41 -51.07 -14.43
CA VAL A 871 17.38 -50.30 -13.65
C VAL A 871 18.52 -51.23 -13.20
N ASP A 872 19.75 -50.71 -13.11
CA ASP A 872 21.01 -51.49 -13.00
C ASP A 872 21.64 -51.47 -11.57
#